data_AF-A0A1G4IBJ0-F1
#
_entry.id   AF-A0A1G4IBJ0-F1
#
_cell.length_a   1.000
_cell.length_b   1.000
_cell.length_c   1.000
_cell.angle_alpha   90.00
_cell.angle_beta   90.00
_cell.angle_gamma   90.00
#
_symmetry.space_group_name_H-M   'P 1'
#
loop_
_entity.id
_entity.type
_entity.pdbx_description
1 polymer ?
#
loop_
_entity_poly.entity_id
_entity_poly.type
_entity_poly.pdbx_seq_one_letter_code
_entity_poly.pdbx_strand_id
1 'polypeptide(L)'
;MWTRRNVFPLMSLRDAARAPVVISPQAKNGGPSPLSPTAKEECKKSDSIVSMNYTLIPGIMPEEAVMILSWALCIDDPMAVFGKEGIEAFRQVEYFFAGTSGGRLFVYPLVPPAMRPFLPSDNWEWLQGEGVKQKLSVPWNAGPRRLFHQHRYDEPVTAIAILGRLVVSCSTDMYVHMSLFHPTPHHILTIRHPSPLRCVLLWEGAVFASRLLDSQRRAQVASAECCVVYLITGDDGGMARIWRSNVEAGEYFLVAVLAVVTSTCYVGFATPLHYIAREDADAEHSNRRPTAETTRQTKAIYSLAVDDDRRLIAGVEGGVVVWSLADLPYKQKEKDHLLCWDEKRMVMEPQATSTLRIRGQRLMNMTVWVKSAAFTEECLSSCRIDQRGSSSYERGESTNNHAGESVMRDADGSRKPPFHTDARWSSWKPKYGTHVAGGLDVGVVSNVVCMPSLNGDNLDERGSAESLLRAACAPIIFPSLKNIVHFPLWVVEPVFAPMRILSLTGSICTALLVLVPSGRVVTGGSDGVVTLWLWDVAEATYVRAIVSERPQSHSGLCRCLTALREPDIFTSCGYEDGIIKEWHVYDEPELLIRLERSFALQSESSGKSSTWPAEQKQQSFGVGVSCAVSFPAFCALFVVGVDECHINTFGLLEVLGCKPPPDYIFDGYKTVRVVPSSHDTHGIDKWGK
;
A
#
# COMPACT_ATOMS: atom_id res chain seq x y z
N MET A 1 -32.24 -0.02 -13.03
CA MET A 1 -31.31 0.02 -14.20
C MET A 1 -30.12 0.90 -13.86
N TRP A 2 -28.94 0.66 -14.45
CA TRP A 2 -27.85 1.64 -14.37
C TRP A 2 -28.10 2.80 -15.33
N THR A 3 -27.91 4.04 -14.88
CA THR A 3 -27.93 5.21 -15.75
C THR A 3 -26.66 6.04 -15.57
N ARG A 4 -26.04 6.44 -16.68
CA ARG A 4 -25.05 7.53 -16.71
C ARG A 4 -25.81 8.78 -16.27
N ARG A 5 -25.52 9.28 -15.07
CA ARG A 5 -26.22 10.44 -14.48
C ARG A 5 -25.55 11.73 -14.93
N ASN A 6 -24.23 11.81 -14.80
CA ASN A 6 -23.43 13.00 -15.03
C ASN A 6 -22.04 12.66 -15.57
N VAL A 7 -21.41 13.66 -16.16
CA VAL A 7 -20.01 13.66 -16.61
C VAL A 7 -19.31 14.77 -15.84
N PHE A 8 -18.24 14.46 -15.14
CA PHE A 8 -17.47 15.41 -14.37
C PHE A 8 -16.14 15.69 -15.09
N PRO A 9 -16.04 16.77 -15.89
CA PRO A 9 -14.81 17.13 -16.60
C PRO A 9 -13.82 17.78 -15.63
N LEU A 10 -13.26 16.97 -14.73
CA LEU A 10 -12.43 17.46 -13.63
C LEU A 10 -11.21 18.27 -14.09
N MET A 11 -10.62 17.94 -15.24
CA MET A 11 -9.51 18.72 -15.81
C MET A 11 -9.94 20.04 -16.47
N SER A 12 -11.23 20.29 -16.65
CA SER A 12 -11.78 21.58 -17.11
C SER A 12 -12.11 22.55 -15.98
N LEU A 13 -12.02 22.13 -14.72
CA LEU A 13 -12.13 23.01 -13.56
C LEU A 13 -10.93 23.94 -13.49
N ARG A 14 -11.17 25.21 -13.11
CA ARG A 14 -10.10 26.18 -12.86
C ARG A 14 -9.13 25.64 -11.81
N ASP A 15 -7.84 25.85 -12.05
CA ASP A 15 -6.80 25.58 -11.06
C ASP A 15 -6.84 26.60 -9.92
N ALA A 16 -6.73 26.12 -8.69
CA ALA A 16 -6.63 26.98 -7.51
C ALA A 16 -5.33 27.81 -7.47
N ALA A 17 -4.35 27.50 -8.34
CA ALA A 17 -3.05 28.18 -8.41
C ALA A 17 -2.31 28.22 -7.06
N ARG A 18 -2.49 27.18 -6.24
CA ARG A 18 -1.77 26.98 -4.99
C ARG A 18 -0.72 25.88 -5.19
N ALA A 19 0.42 26.06 -4.53
CA ALA A 19 1.46 25.04 -4.51
C ALA A 19 0.93 23.70 -3.98
N PRO A 20 1.43 22.56 -4.51
CA PRO A 20 1.08 21.24 -3.98
C PRO A 20 1.47 21.10 -2.50
N VAL A 21 0.73 20.26 -1.79
CA VAL A 21 0.97 19.90 -0.39
C VAL A 21 2.34 19.19 -0.24
N VAL A 22 2.76 18.43 -1.24
CA VAL A 22 4.12 17.85 -1.32
C VAL A 22 4.58 17.62 -2.75
N ILE A 23 5.90 17.67 -2.97
CA ILE A 23 6.58 17.42 -4.24
C ILE A 23 7.69 16.38 -4.01
N SER A 24 7.69 15.28 -4.78
CA SER A 24 8.78 14.30 -4.82
C SER A 24 10.13 14.98 -5.03
N PRO A 25 11.20 14.62 -4.30
CA PRO A 25 12.54 15.19 -4.48
C PRO A 25 13.01 15.16 -5.94
N GLN A 26 12.75 14.07 -6.67
CA GLN A 26 13.12 13.94 -8.08
C GLN A 26 12.35 14.88 -9.03
N ALA A 27 11.12 15.29 -8.69
CA ALA A 27 10.33 16.19 -9.51
C ALA A 27 10.92 17.62 -9.55
N LYS A 28 11.61 18.03 -8.47
CA LYS A 28 12.25 19.36 -8.34
C LYS A 28 13.40 19.57 -9.32
N ASN A 29 14.03 18.50 -9.80
CA ASN A 29 15.24 18.56 -10.62
C ASN A 29 14.98 18.52 -12.14
N GLY A 30 13.73 18.35 -12.58
CA GLY A 30 13.37 18.18 -14.00
C GLY A 30 12.28 19.11 -14.55
N GLY A 31 11.66 19.95 -13.71
CA GLY A 31 10.59 20.88 -14.11
C GLY A 31 11.04 22.35 -14.15
N PRO A 32 10.31 23.24 -14.86
CA PRO A 32 10.50 24.67 -14.72
C PRO A 32 10.25 25.11 -13.26
N SER A 33 11.04 26.07 -12.79
CA SER A 33 10.98 26.56 -11.41
C SER A 33 9.56 26.98 -11.01
N PRO A 34 9.04 26.59 -9.82
CA PRO A 34 7.71 26.95 -9.34
C PRO A 34 7.56 28.44 -8.96
N LEU A 35 8.52 29.28 -9.33
CA LEU A 35 8.60 30.70 -9.01
C LEU A 35 8.59 31.63 -10.24
N SER A 36 8.30 31.12 -11.46
CA SER A 36 8.12 31.97 -12.64
C SER A 36 6.62 32.22 -12.94
N PRO A 37 6.09 33.46 -12.74
CA PRO A 37 4.68 33.78 -13.00
C PRO A 37 4.27 33.78 -14.48
N THR A 38 5.18 33.37 -15.37
CA THR A 38 5.08 33.48 -16.84
C THR A 38 5.04 32.13 -17.53
N ALA A 39 5.32 31.03 -16.83
CA ALA A 39 4.99 29.70 -17.31
C ALA A 39 3.47 29.49 -17.12
N LYS A 40 2.69 29.76 -18.17
CA LYS A 40 1.30 29.31 -18.21
C LYS A 40 1.30 27.80 -17.98
N GLU A 41 0.68 27.34 -16.89
CA GLU A 41 0.42 25.93 -16.63
C GLU A 41 -0.68 25.43 -17.59
N GLU A 42 -0.35 25.39 -18.88
CA GLU A 42 -1.03 24.53 -19.81
C GLU A 42 -0.76 23.09 -19.35
N CYS A 43 -1.71 22.57 -18.59
CA CYS A 43 -1.97 21.14 -18.47
C CYS A 43 -1.92 20.59 -19.90
N LYS A 44 -0.79 19.94 -20.26
CA LYS A 44 -0.59 19.42 -21.62
C LYS A 44 -1.81 18.57 -21.98
N LYS A 45 -2.17 18.52 -23.26
CA LYS A 45 -3.29 17.70 -23.81
C LYS A 45 -3.12 16.17 -23.63
N SER A 46 -2.29 15.73 -22.68
CA SER A 46 -1.80 14.37 -22.44
C SER A 46 -1.98 13.87 -21.00
N ASP A 47 -2.40 14.72 -20.05
CA ASP A 47 -2.65 14.30 -18.66
C ASP A 47 -4.04 13.62 -18.55
N SER A 48 -4.07 12.30 -18.82
CA SER A 48 -5.24 11.44 -18.58
C SER A 48 -5.29 10.96 -17.13
N ILE A 49 -6.48 10.58 -16.65
CA ILE A 49 -6.67 10.06 -15.29
C ILE A 49 -6.43 8.54 -15.31
N VAL A 50 -5.46 8.07 -14.51
CA VAL A 50 -4.97 6.68 -14.49
C VAL A 50 -5.27 5.94 -13.17
N SER A 51 -5.54 6.70 -12.11
CA SER A 51 -6.03 6.21 -10.83
C SER A 51 -7.04 7.20 -10.24
N MET A 52 -7.99 6.68 -9.47
CA MET A 52 -9.07 7.46 -8.88
C MET A 52 -9.47 6.87 -7.53
N ASN A 53 -9.84 7.74 -6.59
CA ASN A 53 -10.50 7.33 -5.35
C ASN A 53 -11.55 8.38 -4.93
N TYR A 54 -12.50 8.00 -4.06
CA TYR A 54 -13.63 8.82 -3.66
C TYR A 54 -13.94 8.62 -2.17
N THR A 55 -14.31 9.68 -1.47
CA THR A 55 -14.83 9.59 -0.10
C THR A 55 -15.85 10.68 0.21
N LEU A 56 -16.74 10.38 1.15
CA LEU A 56 -17.70 11.30 1.75
C LEU A 56 -17.31 11.50 3.22
N ILE A 57 -17.20 12.75 3.65
CA ILE A 57 -17.13 13.10 5.08
C ILE A 57 -18.49 13.68 5.50
N PRO A 58 -19.33 12.92 6.24
CA PRO A 58 -20.57 13.41 6.81
C PRO A 58 -20.35 14.05 8.19
N GLY A 59 -21.38 14.71 8.74
CA GLY A 59 -21.41 15.17 10.13
C GLY A 59 -20.51 16.37 10.43
N ILE A 60 -20.24 17.20 9.43
CA ILE A 60 -19.35 18.36 9.53
C ILE A 60 -19.94 19.39 10.50
N MET A 61 -19.08 19.89 11.40
CA MET A 61 -19.42 20.95 12.36
C MET A 61 -19.22 22.34 11.73
N PRO A 62 -19.96 23.38 12.17
CA PRO A 62 -19.83 24.74 11.60
C PRO A 62 -18.39 25.27 11.55
N GLU A 63 -17.58 24.95 12.55
CA GLU A 63 -16.17 25.35 12.65
C GLU A 63 -15.32 24.65 11.57
N GLU A 64 -15.52 23.34 11.39
CA GLU A 64 -14.88 22.58 10.30
C GLU A 64 -15.37 23.07 8.93
N ALA A 65 -16.66 23.41 8.78
CA ALA A 65 -17.23 23.92 7.55
C ALA A 65 -16.58 25.24 7.09
N VAL A 66 -16.33 26.18 8.00
CA VAL A 66 -15.59 27.42 7.68
C VAL A 66 -14.17 27.10 7.20
N MET A 67 -13.45 26.22 7.90
CA MET A 67 -12.10 25.79 7.49
C MET A 67 -12.12 25.16 6.09
N ILE A 68 -13.09 24.26 5.84
CA ILE A 68 -13.22 23.54 4.57
C ILE A 68 -13.57 24.49 3.44
N LEU A 69 -14.60 25.34 3.58
CA LEU A 69 -15.02 26.28 2.55
C LEU A 69 -13.90 27.27 2.20
N SER A 70 -13.10 27.70 3.18
CA SER A 70 -11.99 28.62 2.94
C SER A 70 -10.95 28.04 1.98
N TRP A 71 -10.54 26.78 2.16
CA TRP A 71 -9.64 26.16 1.18
C TRP A 71 -10.40 25.62 -0.04
N ALA A 72 -11.47 24.85 0.15
CA ALA A 72 -12.19 24.17 -0.93
C ALA A 72 -12.65 25.14 -2.03
N LEU A 73 -13.06 26.36 -1.67
CA LEU A 73 -13.50 27.39 -2.61
C LEU A 73 -12.54 28.59 -2.72
N CYS A 74 -11.39 28.57 -2.04
CA CYS A 74 -10.44 29.70 -2.01
C CYS A 74 -11.07 31.03 -1.52
N ILE A 75 -11.85 30.98 -0.43
CA ILE A 75 -12.54 32.13 0.17
C ILE A 75 -11.84 32.49 1.49
N ASP A 76 -11.49 33.77 1.67
CA ASP A 76 -10.78 34.20 2.90
C ASP A 76 -11.71 34.28 4.12
N ASP A 77 -12.96 34.71 3.96
CA ASP A 77 -13.99 34.71 5.01
C ASP A 77 -15.30 34.05 4.55
N PRO A 78 -15.46 32.73 4.74
CA PRO A 78 -16.69 32.01 4.43
C PRO A 78 -17.91 32.43 5.27
N MET A 79 -17.71 32.96 6.49
CA MET A 79 -18.80 33.43 7.34
C MET A 79 -19.43 34.69 6.75
N ALA A 80 -18.63 35.63 6.25
CA ALA A 80 -19.12 36.83 5.58
C ALA A 80 -19.80 36.53 4.24
N VAL A 81 -19.36 35.50 3.51
CA VAL A 81 -19.91 35.15 2.18
C VAL A 81 -21.21 34.34 2.27
N PHE A 82 -21.27 33.31 3.14
CA PHE A 82 -22.40 32.38 3.18
C PHE A 82 -23.36 32.63 4.36
N GLY A 83 -22.97 33.46 5.32
CA GLY A 83 -23.71 33.66 6.56
C GLY A 83 -23.78 32.41 7.43
N LYS A 84 -24.38 32.54 8.62
CA LYS A 84 -24.51 31.44 9.57
C LYS A 84 -25.30 30.25 8.98
N GLU A 85 -26.42 30.53 8.31
CA GLU A 85 -27.30 29.48 7.74
C GLU A 85 -26.62 28.67 6.63
N GLY A 86 -25.81 29.32 5.78
CA GLY A 86 -25.02 28.63 4.77
C GLY A 86 -23.96 27.72 5.40
N ILE A 87 -23.21 28.21 6.40
CA ILE A 87 -22.25 27.37 7.13
C ILE A 87 -22.94 26.19 7.85
N GLU A 88 -24.14 26.39 8.43
CA GLU A 88 -24.93 25.32 9.03
C GLU A 88 -25.52 24.33 8.02
N ALA A 89 -25.66 24.70 6.74
CA ALA A 89 -26.04 23.81 5.64
C ALA A 89 -24.88 22.93 5.13
N PHE A 90 -23.63 23.30 5.40
CA PHE A 90 -22.44 22.53 5.02
C PHE A 90 -22.19 21.35 5.97
N ARG A 91 -23.11 20.37 5.99
CA ARG A 91 -23.06 19.19 6.90
C ARG A 91 -22.31 17.98 6.35
N GLN A 92 -21.94 18.00 5.08
CA GLN A 92 -21.16 16.93 4.45
C GLN A 92 -20.36 17.47 3.27
N VAL A 93 -19.28 16.80 2.90
CA VAL A 93 -18.47 17.15 1.73
C VAL A 93 -17.95 15.87 1.09
N GLU A 94 -17.87 15.87 -0.23
CA GLU A 94 -17.32 14.76 -1.00
C GLU A 94 -16.00 15.17 -1.61
N TYR A 95 -15.06 14.22 -1.69
CA TYR A 95 -13.77 14.45 -2.33
C TYR A 95 -13.54 13.38 -3.39
N PHE A 96 -13.34 13.82 -4.62
CA PHE A 96 -12.67 12.99 -5.63
C PHE A 96 -11.16 13.22 -5.56
N PHE A 97 -10.42 12.15 -5.74
CA PHE A 97 -8.98 12.13 -5.90
C PHE A 97 -8.69 11.56 -7.28
N ALA A 98 -7.98 12.31 -8.12
CA ALA A 98 -7.61 11.85 -9.46
C ALA A 98 -6.08 11.90 -9.63
N GLY A 99 -5.49 10.74 -9.87
CA GLY A 99 -4.08 10.58 -10.20
C GLY A 99 -3.90 10.58 -11.72
N THR A 100 -2.96 11.40 -12.23
CA THR A 100 -2.71 11.51 -13.67
C THR A 100 -1.55 10.65 -14.15
N SER A 101 -1.51 10.43 -15.46
CA SER A 101 -0.36 9.87 -16.18
C SER A 101 0.93 10.69 -15.99
N GLY A 102 0.81 12.00 -15.75
CA GLY A 102 1.92 12.93 -15.52
C GLY A 102 2.32 13.13 -14.05
N GLY A 103 1.97 12.20 -13.15
CA GLY A 103 2.43 12.20 -11.76
C GLY A 103 1.72 13.17 -10.82
N ARG A 104 0.56 13.68 -11.20
CA ARG A 104 -0.21 14.64 -10.39
C ARG A 104 -1.36 13.95 -9.67
N LEU A 105 -1.44 14.13 -8.34
CA LEU A 105 -2.65 13.85 -7.58
C LEU A 105 -3.42 15.16 -7.40
N PHE A 106 -4.62 15.24 -7.96
CA PHE A 106 -5.54 16.34 -7.73
C PHE A 106 -6.66 15.96 -6.76
N VAL A 107 -7.09 16.92 -5.94
CA VAL A 107 -8.24 16.82 -5.04
C VAL A 107 -9.35 17.76 -5.50
N TYR A 108 -10.57 17.26 -5.48
CA TYR A 108 -11.76 17.96 -5.95
C TYR A 108 -12.86 17.89 -4.89
N PRO A 109 -12.99 18.93 -4.03
CA PRO A 109 -14.09 19.03 -3.11
C PRO A 109 -15.40 19.34 -3.87
N LEU A 110 -16.44 18.55 -3.61
CA LEU A 110 -17.80 18.85 -4.03
C LEU A 110 -18.62 19.34 -2.84
N VAL A 111 -19.15 20.54 -2.98
CA VAL A 111 -20.02 21.22 -2.02
C VAL A 111 -21.37 20.46 -1.93
N PRO A 112 -21.99 20.35 -0.74
CA PRO A 112 -23.23 19.59 -0.61
C PRO A 112 -24.42 20.29 -1.29
N PRO A 113 -25.42 19.52 -1.79
CA PRO A 113 -26.65 20.04 -2.39
C PRO A 113 -27.35 21.15 -1.60
N ALA A 114 -27.35 21.04 -0.27
CA ALA A 114 -27.97 21.98 0.65
C ALA A 114 -27.38 23.40 0.61
N MET A 115 -26.14 23.57 0.11
CA MET A 115 -25.51 24.88 -0.05
C MET A 115 -26.06 25.68 -1.24
N ARG A 116 -26.76 25.03 -2.18
CA ARG A 116 -27.21 25.65 -3.43
C ARG A 116 -27.94 27.00 -3.27
N PRO A 117 -28.81 27.23 -2.26
CA PRO A 117 -29.47 28.53 -2.04
C PRO A 117 -28.52 29.64 -1.58
N PHE A 118 -27.37 29.28 -1.00
CA PHE A 118 -26.39 30.20 -0.42
C PHE A 118 -25.21 30.49 -1.38
N LEU A 119 -25.10 29.75 -2.49
CA LEU A 119 -24.11 30.06 -3.52
C LEU A 119 -24.58 31.28 -4.33
N PRO A 120 -23.75 32.34 -4.48
CA PRO A 120 -24.16 33.53 -5.23
C PRO A 120 -24.28 33.20 -6.72
N SER A 121 -25.40 33.55 -7.35
CA SER A 121 -25.73 33.23 -8.74
C SER A 121 -24.68 33.69 -9.75
N ASP A 122 -24.05 34.83 -9.47
CA ASP A 122 -23.21 35.56 -10.42
C ASP A 122 -21.70 35.25 -10.18
N ASN A 123 -21.37 34.60 -9.05
CA ASN A 123 -19.99 34.36 -8.62
C ASN A 123 -19.50 32.92 -8.89
N TRP A 124 -20.03 32.22 -9.90
CA TRP A 124 -19.44 30.94 -10.37
C TRP A 124 -18.72 31.06 -11.73
N GLU A 125 -18.81 32.21 -12.40
CA GLU A 125 -18.08 32.44 -13.66
C GLU A 125 -16.56 32.51 -13.46
N TRP A 126 -16.07 33.05 -12.33
CA TRP A 126 -14.62 33.12 -12.05
C TRP A 126 -13.99 31.75 -11.72
N LEU A 127 -14.79 30.71 -11.48
CA LEU A 127 -14.34 29.31 -11.35
C LEU A 127 -14.28 28.57 -12.68
N GLN A 128 -14.75 29.18 -13.77
CA GLN A 128 -14.54 28.70 -15.13
C GLN A 128 -13.23 29.30 -15.65
N GLY A 129 -12.36 28.47 -16.21
CA GLY A 129 -11.07 28.95 -16.73
C GLY A 129 -11.25 29.90 -17.92
N GLU A 130 -10.40 30.92 -18.02
CA GLU A 130 -10.41 31.84 -19.17
C GLU A 130 -10.28 31.05 -20.48
N GLY A 131 -11.28 31.18 -21.37
CA GLY A 131 -11.23 30.63 -22.72
C GLY A 131 -12.01 29.33 -22.97
N VAL A 132 -12.77 28.80 -22.00
CA VAL A 132 -13.66 27.64 -22.24
C VAL A 132 -14.86 28.02 -23.12
N LYS A 133 -14.64 28.10 -24.44
CA LYS A 133 -15.71 28.20 -25.47
C LYS A 133 -16.44 26.87 -25.73
N GLN A 134 -16.26 25.86 -24.87
CA GLN A 134 -16.90 24.55 -24.99
C GLN A 134 -18.06 24.38 -24.01
N LYS A 135 -19.13 23.79 -24.54
CA LYS A 135 -20.47 23.67 -23.94
C LYS A 135 -20.56 22.55 -22.88
N LEU A 136 -19.48 22.31 -22.14
CA LEU A 136 -19.40 21.29 -21.09
C LEU A 136 -19.91 21.89 -19.77
N SER A 137 -21.05 21.41 -19.30
CA SER A 137 -21.63 21.86 -18.03
C SER A 137 -20.80 21.38 -16.85
N VAL A 138 -19.94 22.27 -16.33
CA VAL A 138 -19.26 22.06 -15.06
C VAL A 138 -20.31 21.88 -13.95
N PRO A 139 -20.14 20.92 -13.01
CA PRO A 139 -21.06 20.76 -11.90
C PRO A 139 -21.09 22.03 -11.05
N TRP A 140 -22.29 22.55 -10.78
CA TRP A 140 -22.51 23.78 -10.02
C TRP A 140 -21.90 23.75 -8.61
N ASN A 141 -21.64 22.56 -8.06
CA ASN A 141 -21.10 22.33 -6.72
C ASN A 141 -19.62 21.92 -6.70
N ALA A 142 -18.93 21.91 -7.85
CA ALA A 142 -17.51 21.57 -7.93
C ALA A 142 -16.64 22.81 -7.68
N GLY A 143 -15.80 22.75 -6.64
CA GLY A 143 -14.78 23.77 -6.39
C GLY A 143 -13.63 23.75 -7.42
N PRO A 144 -12.71 24.73 -7.37
CA PRO A 144 -11.50 24.71 -8.17
C PRO A 144 -10.67 23.46 -7.89
N ARG A 145 -10.03 22.91 -8.92
CA ARG A 145 -9.14 21.75 -8.75
C ARG A 145 -7.90 22.16 -7.97
N ARG A 146 -7.39 21.26 -7.13
CA ARG A 146 -6.21 21.50 -6.30
C ARG A 146 -5.17 20.42 -6.53
N LEU A 147 -4.00 20.80 -7.04
CA LEU A 147 -2.85 19.92 -7.04
C LEU A 147 -2.45 19.64 -5.58
N PHE A 148 -2.30 18.38 -5.24
CA PHE A 148 -2.18 17.92 -3.86
C PHE A 148 -0.84 17.23 -3.63
N HIS A 149 -0.56 16.13 -4.35
CA HIS A 149 0.77 15.53 -4.41
C HIS A 149 1.33 15.66 -5.84
N GLN A 150 2.62 15.95 -5.98
CA GLN A 150 3.33 15.99 -7.25
C GLN A 150 4.49 14.98 -7.22
N HIS A 151 4.28 13.82 -7.82
CA HIS A 151 5.32 12.84 -8.13
C HIS A 151 6.21 13.34 -9.28
N ARG A 152 7.26 12.58 -9.62
CA ARG A 152 8.14 12.89 -10.76
C ARG A 152 7.35 13.06 -12.07
N TYR A 153 7.77 14.02 -12.88
CA TYR A 153 7.20 14.27 -14.21
C TYR A 153 7.34 13.01 -15.10
N ASP A 154 6.30 12.73 -15.90
CA ASP A 154 6.15 11.57 -16.77
C ASP A 154 6.04 10.18 -16.06
N GLU A 155 5.97 10.14 -14.72
CA GLU A 155 5.70 8.91 -13.95
C GLU A 155 4.24 8.91 -13.44
N PRO A 156 3.40 7.90 -13.74
CA PRO A 156 1.99 7.90 -13.35
C PRO A 156 1.78 7.78 -11.83
N VAL A 157 0.68 8.34 -11.32
CA VAL A 157 0.19 8.02 -9.97
C VAL A 157 -0.46 6.64 -10.01
N THR A 158 0.27 5.60 -9.57
CA THR A 158 -0.10 4.20 -9.81
C THR A 158 -1.27 3.72 -8.96
N ALA A 159 -1.35 4.18 -7.70
CA ALA A 159 -2.47 3.89 -6.81
C ALA A 159 -2.72 5.01 -5.79
N ILE A 160 -3.97 5.06 -5.30
CA ILE A 160 -4.46 6.01 -4.31
C ILE A 160 -5.25 5.23 -3.25
N ALA A 161 -4.89 5.37 -1.98
CA ALA A 161 -5.62 4.80 -0.85
C ALA A 161 -6.15 5.89 0.09
N ILE A 162 -7.32 5.66 0.68
CA ILE A 162 -7.97 6.57 1.63
C ILE A 162 -8.27 5.79 2.92
N LEU A 163 -8.05 6.42 4.07
CA LEU A 163 -8.48 5.90 5.37
C LEU A 163 -8.94 7.07 6.25
N GLY A 164 -10.25 7.15 6.51
CA GLY A 164 -10.86 8.28 7.19
C GLY A 164 -10.57 9.61 6.49
N ARG A 165 -9.78 10.48 7.12
CA ARG A 165 -9.39 11.83 6.64
C ARG A 165 -8.01 11.85 5.92
N LEU A 166 -7.36 10.69 5.79
CA LEU A 166 -6.04 10.53 5.18
C LEU A 166 -6.16 10.11 3.71
N VAL A 167 -5.26 10.65 2.88
CA VAL A 167 -5.00 10.12 1.53
C VAL A 167 -3.53 9.77 1.38
N VAL A 168 -3.28 8.67 0.67
CA VAL A 168 -1.96 8.26 0.23
C VAL A 168 -1.93 8.07 -1.28
N SER A 169 -0.86 8.51 -1.92
CA SER A 169 -0.54 8.13 -3.31
C SER A 169 0.87 7.56 -3.41
N CYS A 170 1.05 6.64 -4.36
CA CYS A 170 2.35 6.13 -4.77
C CYS A 170 2.55 6.25 -6.28
N SER A 171 3.80 6.19 -6.73
CA SER A 171 4.18 6.23 -8.14
C SER A 171 5.39 5.34 -8.42
N THR A 172 5.64 5.09 -9.71
CA THR A 172 6.87 4.46 -10.21
C THR A 172 8.12 5.28 -9.93
N ASP A 173 7.99 6.56 -9.52
CA ASP A 173 9.08 7.40 -9.02
C ASP A 173 9.74 6.93 -7.70
N MET A 174 9.21 5.84 -7.11
CA MET A 174 9.63 5.21 -5.85
C MET A 174 9.25 5.98 -4.58
N TYR A 175 8.35 6.97 -4.65
CA TYR A 175 7.87 7.69 -3.48
C TYR A 175 6.41 7.37 -3.14
N VAL A 176 6.12 7.36 -1.84
CA VAL A 176 4.79 7.42 -1.24
C VAL A 176 4.64 8.75 -0.54
N HIS A 177 3.50 9.40 -0.73
CA HIS A 177 3.12 10.63 -0.03
C HIS A 177 1.86 10.37 0.80
N MET A 178 1.88 10.76 2.08
CA MET A 178 0.74 10.68 3.00
C MET A 178 0.42 12.07 3.56
N SER A 179 -0.85 12.45 3.48
CA SER A 179 -1.35 13.76 3.88
C SER A 179 -2.78 13.66 4.45
N LEU A 180 -3.12 14.56 5.36
CA LEU A 180 -4.52 14.83 5.72
C LEU A 180 -5.12 15.75 4.65
N PHE A 181 -6.30 15.41 4.14
CA PHE A 181 -7.04 16.27 3.20
C PHE A 181 -8.15 17.08 3.86
N HIS A 182 -8.48 16.78 5.12
CA HIS A 182 -9.64 17.33 5.84
C HIS A 182 -9.35 17.41 7.35
N PRO A 183 -9.82 18.47 8.07
CA PRO A 183 -10.58 19.62 7.56
C PRO A 183 -9.69 20.66 6.86
N THR A 184 -8.36 20.60 7.02
CA THR A 184 -7.40 21.42 6.28
C THR A 184 -6.29 20.55 5.71
N PRO A 185 -5.98 20.68 4.39
CA PRO A 185 -4.85 20.01 3.75
C PRO A 185 -3.50 20.26 4.42
N HIS A 186 -2.81 19.18 4.83
CA HIS A 186 -1.39 19.24 5.15
C HIS A 186 -0.69 17.89 4.95
N HIS A 187 0.60 17.97 4.63
CA HIS A 187 1.47 16.81 4.51
C HIS A 187 1.75 16.22 5.90
N ILE A 188 1.95 14.90 5.94
CA ILE A 188 2.43 14.19 7.14
C ILE A 188 3.82 13.64 6.87
N LEU A 189 3.93 12.73 5.89
CA LEU A 189 5.16 11.99 5.65
C LEU A 189 5.32 11.57 4.18
N THR A 190 6.57 11.49 3.77
CA THR A 190 7.00 10.97 2.47
C THR A 190 7.95 9.81 2.74
N ILE A 191 7.72 8.67 2.09
CA ILE A 191 8.55 7.47 2.19
C ILE A 191 9.13 7.18 0.80
N ARG A 192 10.44 6.98 0.73
CA ARG A 192 11.14 6.51 -0.46
C ARG A 192 11.38 5.01 -0.38
N HIS A 193 11.26 4.36 -1.52
CA HIS A 193 11.41 2.93 -1.69
C HIS A 193 12.62 2.59 -2.57
N PRO A 194 13.15 1.35 -2.50
CA PRO A 194 14.25 0.90 -3.35
C PRO A 194 13.81 0.39 -4.73
N SER A 195 12.49 0.37 -5.03
CA SER A 195 11.92 -0.14 -6.27
C SER A 195 10.62 0.60 -6.63
N PRO A 196 10.27 0.76 -7.92
CA PRO A 196 9.03 1.42 -8.37
C PRO A 196 7.76 0.81 -7.77
N LEU A 197 6.80 1.67 -7.41
CA LEU A 197 5.60 1.26 -6.69
C LEU A 197 4.38 1.13 -7.61
N ARG A 198 3.60 0.07 -7.40
CA ARG A 198 2.42 -0.26 -8.21
C ARG A 198 1.11 -0.13 -7.45
N CYS A 199 1.11 -0.47 -6.16
CA CYS A 199 -0.10 -0.48 -5.36
C CYS A 199 0.17 -0.12 -3.90
N VAL A 200 -0.85 0.42 -3.24
CA VAL A 200 -0.80 0.87 -1.86
C VAL A 200 -2.13 0.60 -1.15
N LEU A 201 -2.06 0.24 0.12
CA LEU A 201 -3.19 -0.07 1.00
C LEU A 201 -2.96 0.55 2.38
N LEU A 202 -4.03 0.92 3.07
CA LEU A 202 -4.02 1.46 4.43
C LEU A 202 -4.78 0.53 5.37
N TRP A 203 -4.32 0.41 6.61
CA TRP A 203 -4.89 -0.47 7.63
C TRP A 203 -4.80 0.16 9.02
N GLU A 204 -5.88 0.08 9.80
CA GLU A 204 -5.96 0.76 11.11
C GLU A 204 -5.15 0.05 12.20
N GLY A 205 -4.38 0.79 13.00
CA GLY A 205 -3.62 0.21 14.11
C GLY A 205 -4.47 -0.41 15.24
N ALA A 206 -5.73 0.00 15.37
CA ALA A 206 -6.69 -0.60 16.31
C ALA A 206 -6.87 -2.12 16.14
N VAL A 207 -6.53 -2.67 14.96
CA VAL A 207 -6.53 -4.10 14.63
C VAL A 207 -5.64 -4.97 15.53
N PHE A 208 -4.67 -4.38 16.24
CA PHE A 208 -3.84 -5.08 17.22
C PHE A 208 -4.48 -5.11 18.61
N ALA A 209 -5.23 -4.08 19.00
CA ALA A 209 -5.94 -4.06 20.27
C ALA A 209 -6.98 -5.19 20.34
N SER A 210 -7.72 -5.43 19.25
CA SER A 210 -8.72 -6.51 19.17
C SER A 210 -8.15 -7.94 19.28
N ARG A 211 -6.82 -8.12 19.24
CA ARG A 211 -6.14 -9.42 19.47
C ARG A 211 -5.88 -9.72 20.94
N LEU A 212 -5.89 -8.70 21.81
CA LEU A 212 -5.46 -8.83 23.19
C LEU A 212 -6.60 -9.29 24.08
N LEU A 213 -6.45 -10.47 24.68
CA LEU A 213 -7.41 -11.03 25.64
C LEU A 213 -7.44 -10.22 26.95
N ASP A 214 -6.27 -9.80 27.45
CA ASP A 214 -6.18 -8.92 28.63
C ASP A 214 -6.75 -7.53 28.34
N SER A 215 -7.75 -7.12 29.12
CA SER A 215 -8.43 -5.83 29.02
C SER A 215 -7.51 -4.65 29.31
N GLN A 216 -6.57 -4.77 30.24
CA GLN A 216 -5.71 -3.65 30.61
C GLN A 216 -4.71 -3.34 29.49
N ARG A 217 -4.02 -4.36 28.98
CA ARG A 217 -3.13 -4.24 27.83
C ARG A 217 -3.89 -3.88 26.54
N ARG A 218 -5.13 -4.34 26.36
CA ARG A 218 -6.00 -3.92 25.24
C ARG A 218 -6.24 -2.42 25.26
N ALA A 219 -6.61 -1.85 26.41
CA ALA A 219 -6.83 -0.41 26.54
C ALA A 219 -5.55 0.40 26.28
N GLN A 220 -4.40 -0.07 26.77
CA GLN A 220 -3.10 0.55 26.51
C GLN A 220 -2.75 0.55 25.02
N VAL A 221 -2.93 -0.56 24.31
CA VAL A 221 -2.65 -0.65 22.87
C VAL A 221 -3.67 0.15 22.06
N ALA A 222 -4.96 0.14 22.40
CA ALA A 222 -5.96 0.98 21.75
C ALA A 222 -5.61 2.48 21.87
N SER A 223 -5.17 2.93 23.04
CA SER A 223 -4.70 4.30 23.27
C SER A 223 -3.36 4.62 22.60
N ALA A 224 -2.54 3.61 22.27
CA ALA A 224 -1.26 3.80 21.58
C ALA A 224 -1.39 3.78 20.05
N GLU A 225 -2.45 3.16 19.53
CA GLU A 225 -2.70 2.99 18.09
C GLU A 225 -3.82 3.88 17.54
N CYS A 226 -4.48 4.70 18.38
CA CYS A 226 -5.58 5.56 17.95
C CYS A 226 -5.19 6.55 16.83
N CYS A 227 -3.92 6.96 16.79
CA CYS A 227 -3.36 7.89 15.80
C CYS A 227 -2.40 7.18 14.82
N VAL A 228 -2.52 5.85 14.70
CA VAL A 228 -1.57 5.02 13.96
C VAL A 228 -2.24 4.33 12.78
N VAL A 229 -1.60 4.47 11.62
CA VAL A 229 -1.99 3.79 10.39
C VAL A 229 -0.83 2.93 9.89
N TYR A 230 -1.17 1.70 9.49
CA TYR A 230 -0.25 0.80 8.83
C TYR A 230 -0.40 0.99 7.33
N LEU A 231 0.70 1.31 6.67
CA LEU A 231 0.80 1.53 5.24
C LEU A 231 1.41 0.27 4.61
N ILE A 232 0.72 -0.34 3.66
CA ILE A 232 1.21 -1.52 2.93
C ILE A 232 1.44 -1.16 1.47
N THR A 233 2.65 -1.39 0.95
CA THR A 233 3.06 -0.99 -0.41
C THR A 233 3.57 -2.19 -1.21
N GLY A 234 3.13 -2.37 -2.45
CA GLY A 234 3.64 -3.37 -3.38
C GLY A 234 4.53 -2.76 -4.48
N ASP A 235 5.68 -3.38 -4.74
CA ASP A 235 6.68 -2.90 -5.72
C ASP A 235 6.91 -3.86 -6.91
N ASP A 236 7.67 -3.37 -7.90
CA ASP A 236 8.12 -4.14 -9.07
C ASP A 236 9.15 -5.23 -8.73
N GLY A 237 9.78 -5.15 -7.56
CA GLY A 237 10.70 -6.16 -7.03
C GLY A 237 10.01 -7.41 -6.46
N GLY A 238 8.68 -7.43 -6.38
CA GLY A 238 7.91 -8.52 -5.77
C GLY A 238 7.88 -8.45 -4.24
N MET A 239 8.01 -7.25 -3.65
CA MET A 239 8.01 -7.03 -2.20
C MET A 239 6.78 -6.25 -1.75
N ALA A 240 6.11 -6.76 -0.71
CA ALA A 240 5.16 -6.00 0.08
C ALA A 240 5.83 -5.51 1.36
N ARG A 241 5.85 -4.20 1.59
CA ARG A 241 6.37 -3.59 2.83
C ARG A 241 5.23 -3.10 3.69
N ILE A 242 5.30 -3.37 5.00
CA ILE A 242 4.37 -2.85 5.99
C ILE A 242 5.11 -1.81 6.83
N TRP A 243 4.67 -0.57 6.79
CA TRP A 243 5.17 0.54 7.60
C TRP A 243 4.15 0.86 8.68
N ARG A 244 4.60 1.25 9.87
CA ARG A 244 3.74 1.83 10.92
C ARG A 244 4.01 3.33 10.95
N SER A 245 2.95 4.11 10.75
CA SER A 245 3.00 5.57 10.70
C SER A 245 2.18 6.17 11.83
N ASN A 246 2.80 7.01 12.67
CA ASN A 246 2.11 7.85 13.62
C ASN A 246 1.73 9.16 12.92
N VAL A 247 0.42 9.34 12.72
CA VAL A 247 -0.17 10.44 11.95
C VAL A 247 0.04 11.79 12.63
N GLU A 248 -0.01 11.85 13.96
CA GLU A 248 0.16 13.09 14.73
C GLU A 248 1.63 13.49 14.84
N ALA A 249 2.54 12.52 15.02
CA ALA A 249 3.96 12.79 15.17
C ALA A 249 4.71 12.98 13.84
N GLY A 250 4.13 12.54 12.71
CA GLY A 250 4.84 12.47 11.42
C GLY A 250 5.96 11.41 11.38
N GLU A 251 6.04 10.56 12.40
CA GLU A 251 7.03 9.51 12.55
C GLU A 251 6.57 8.20 11.90
N TYR A 252 7.49 7.46 11.29
CA TYR A 252 7.21 6.11 10.78
C TYR A 252 8.42 5.20 10.90
N PHE A 253 8.17 3.89 10.87
CA PHE A 253 9.21 2.86 10.74
C PHE A 253 8.69 1.62 10.01
N LEU A 254 9.60 0.86 9.42
CA LEU A 254 9.30 -0.39 8.73
C LEU A 254 9.02 -1.52 9.74
N VAL A 255 7.86 -2.16 9.61
CA VAL A 255 7.39 -3.24 10.48
C VAL A 255 7.82 -4.60 9.94
N ALA A 256 7.65 -4.83 8.64
CA ALA A 256 7.91 -6.12 7.99
C ALA A 256 8.13 -5.94 6.47
N VAL A 257 8.89 -6.86 5.89
CA VAL A 257 9.04 -7.05 4.43
C VAL A 257 8.60 -8.46 4.09
N LEU A 258 7.61 -8.58 3.21
CA LEU A 258 7.05 -9.83 2.71
C LEU A 258 7.49 -10.01 1.26
N ALA A 259 7.98 -11.19 0.90
CA ALA A 259 8.54 -11.45 -0.42
C ALA A 259 7.75 -12.52 -1.16
N VAL A 260 7.54 -12.33 -2.46
CA VAL A 260 7.00 -13.37 -3.35
C VAL A 260 8.09 -14.41 -3.60
N VAL A 261 8.06 -15.52 -2.86
CA VAL A 261 9.09 -16.58 -2.91
C VAL A 261 8.41 -17.94 -3.08
N THR A 262 8.97 -18.78 -3.96
CA THR A 262 8.38 -20.06 -4.41
C THR A 262 8.84 -21.30 -3.64
N SER A 263 9.66 -21.14 -2.60
CA SER A 263 10.17 -22.26 -1.79
C SER A 263 9.10 -22.84 -0.86
N THR A 264 9.01 -24.17 -0.81
CA THR A 264 8.00 -24.89 -0.03
C THR A 264 8.33 -24.99 1.47
N CYS A 265 7.28 -24.91 2.29
CA CYS A 265 7.18 -25.46 3.67
C CYS A 265 7.90 -24.75 4.84
N TYR A 266 8.01 -23.41 4.90
CA TYR A 266 8.45 -22.72 6.13
C TYR A 266 7.67 -21.41 6.40
N VAL A 267 7.19 -21.24 7.64
CA VAL A 267 6.44 -20.07 8.14
C VAL A 267 7.10 -19.59 9.45
N GLY A 268 7.29 -18.29 9.65
CA GLY A 268 7.86 -17.77 10.90
C GLY A 268 7.95 -16.24 10.99
N PHE A 269 8.19 -15.72 12.20
CA PHE A 269 8.15 -14.27 12.50
C PHE A 269 9.51 -13.57 12.51
N ALA A 270 9.73 -12.80 11.44
CA ALA A 270 11.00 -12.30 11.01
C ALA A 270 11.34 -10.91 11.58
N THR A 271 12.19 -10.87 12.63
CA THR A 271 13.14 -9.76 12.89
C THR A 271 14.31 -10.35 13.67
N PRO A 272 15.56 -10.16 13.22
CA PRO A 272 16.41 -9.38 14.12
C PRO A 272 17.50 -8.41 13.61
N LEU A 273 18.07 -8.50 12.38
CA LEU A 273 19.54 -8.23 12.24
C LEU A 273 20.06 -7.12 11.30
N HIS A 274 19.26 -6.11 10.98
CA HIS A 274 19.86 -4.81 10.65
C HIS A 274 19.21 -3.68 11.45
N TYR A 275 19.99 -2.61 11.71
CA TYR A 275 19.40 -1.29 11.74
C TYR A 275 18.60 -1.21 10.44
N ILE A 276 17.28 -1.09 10.53
CA ILE A 276 16.54 -0.63 9.36
C ILE A 276 16.89 0.85 9.31
N ALA A 277 18.06 1.14 8.74
CA ALA A 277 18.29 2.42 8.11
C ALA A 277 17.05 2.61 7.24
N ARG A 278 16.28 3.65 7.57
CA ARG A 278 15.17 4.16 6.78
C ARG A 278 15.51 3.89 5.31
N GLU A 279 14.80 2.97 4.64
CA GLU A 279 15.11 2.64 3.22
C GLU A 279 14.93 3.89 2.33
N ASP A 280 14.21 4.86 2.89
CA ASP A 280 13.99 6.22 2.42
C ASP A 280 15.11 7.23 2.72
N ALA A 281 16.05 6.93 3.62
CA ALA A 281 17.14 7.83 3.98
C ALA A 281 18.07 8.09 2.79
N ASP A 282 18.45 9.35 2.61
CA ASP A 282 19.11 9.78 1.39
C ASP A 282 20.50 9.15 1.21
N ALA A 283 20.62 8.39 0.13
CA ALA A 283 21.88 7.92 -0.45
C ALA A 283 22.84 9.06 -0.89
N GLU A 284 22.58 10.31 -0.52
CA GLU A 284 23.51 11.44 -0.68
C GLU A 284 24.64 11.39 0.37
N HIS A 285 24.37 10.89 1.58
CA HIS A 285 25.38 10.77 2.64
C HIS A 285 26.21 9.48 2.56
N SER A 286 25.85 8.57 1.66
CA SER A 286 26.65 7.37 1.37
C SER A 286 26.81 7.22 -0.15
N ASN A 287 28.04 7.31 -0.65
CA ASN A 287 28.39 7.09 -2.07
C ASN A 287 28.08 5.66 -2.58
N ARG A 288 27.42 4.82 -1.77
CA ARG A 288 26.90 3.51 -2.14
C ARG A 288 25.52 3.67 -2.77
N ARG A 289 25.49 3.80 -4.11
CA ARG A 289 24.29 3.43 -4.87
C ARG A 289 23.87 2.01 -4.45
N PRO A 290 22.57 1.72 -4.25
CA PRO A 290 22.10 0.35 -4.11
C PRO A 290 22.39 -0.45 -5.39
N THR A 291 23.50 -1.18 -5.43
CA THR A 291 23.98 -1.93 -6.60
C THR A 291 23.28 -3.28 -6.79
N ALA A 292 21.99 -3.35 -6.46
CA ALA A 292 21.22 -4.58 -6.38
C ALA A 292 20.10 -4.69 -7.44
N GLU A 293 20.43 -4.40 -8.71
CA GLU A 293 19.66 -4.94 -9.84
C GLU A 293 19.87 -6.46 -9.88
N THR A 294 19.01 -7.18 -9.15
CA THR A 294 19.07 -8.63 -9.00
C THR A 294 18.01 -9.30 -9.88
N THR A 295 18.45 -10.18 -10.77
CA THR A 295 17.59 -11.04 -11.59
C THR A 295 16.94 -12.15 -10.75
N ARG A 296 16.00 -11.76 -9.89
CA ARG A 296 15.04 -12.67 -9.25
C ARG A 296 13.97 -13.08 -10.27
N GLN A 297 13.11 -14.04 -9.94
CA GLN A 297 11.81 -14.18 -10.61
C GLN A 297 10.89 -13.03 -10.13
N THR A 298 11.19 -11.82 -10.58
CA THR A 298 10.58 -10.54 -10.19
C THR A 298 9.15 -10.44 -10.68
N LYS A 299 8.23 -11.04 -9.94
CA LYS A 299 6.79 -10.90 -10.16
C LYS A 299 6.29 -9.69 -9.39
N ALA A 300 6.15 -8.57 -10.08
CA ALA A 300 5.63 -7.33 -9.52
C ALA A 300 4.28 -7.55 -8.80
N ILE A 301 4.05 -6.78 -7.73
CA ILE A 301 2.79 -6.82 -6.99
C ILE A 301 1.85 -5.74 -7.55
N TYR A 302 0.83 -6.15 -8.30
CA TYR A 302 -0.06 -5.25 -9.02
C TYR A 302 -1.26 -4.78 -8.20
N SER A 303 -1.68 -5.56 -7.20
CA SER A 303 -2.84 -5.28 -6.37
C SER A 303 -2.68 -5.87 -4.97
N LEU A 304 -3.29 -5.25 -3.97
CA LEU A 304 -3.25 -5.64 -2.56
C LEU A 304 -4.64 -5.51 -1.93
N ALA A 305 -5.01 -6.45 -1.05
CA ALA A 305 -6.10 -6.31 -0.10
C ALA A 305 -5.79 -7.06 1.20
N VAL A 306 -6.50 -6.71 2.27
CA VAL A 306 -6.50 -7.44 3.54
C VAL A 306 -7.93 -7.91 3.81
N ASP A 307 -8.09 -9.17 4.19
CA ASP A 307 -9.39 -9.71 4.63
C ASP A 307 -9.62 -9.53 6.15
N ASP A 308 -10.84 -9.79 6.61
CA ASP A 308 -11.21 -9.64 8.03
C ASP A 308 -10.44 -10.58 8.97
N ASP A 309 -9.98 -11.73 8.44
CA ASP A 309 -9.12 -12.69 9.13
C ASP A 309 -7.65 -12.23 9.19
N ARG A 310 -7.36 -11.03 8.68
CA ARG A 310 -6.05 -10.37 8.68
C ARG A 310 -5.02 -11.11 7.83
N ARG A 311 -5.43 -11.62 6.66
CA ARG A 311 -4.53 -12.16 5.63
C ARG A 311 -4.25 -11.07 4.61
N LEU A 312 -2.98 -10.80 4.31
CA LEU A 312 -2.60 -9.95 3.18
C LEU A 312 -2.63 -10.80 1.91
N ILE A 313 -3.36 -10.30 0.91
CA ILE A 313 -3.52 -10.96 -0.38
C ILE A 313 -2.92 -10.02 -1.44
N ALA A 314 -2.07 -10.55 -2.31
CA ALA A 314 -1.42 -9.82 -3.40
C ALA A 314 -1.69 -10.46 -4.75
N GLY A 315 -2.10 -9.65 -5.73
CA GLY A 315 -2.12 -10.05 -7.14
C GLY A 315 -0.74 -9.90 -7.78
N VAL A 316 -0.25 -10.98 -8.40
CA VAL A 316 1.07 -11.04 -9.04
C VAL A 316 0.97 -11.64 -10.45
N GLU A 317 2.07 -11.66 -11.19
CA GLU A 317 2.16 -12.45 -12.42
C GLU A 317 1.94 -13.94 -12.14
N GLY A 318 1.02 -14.57 -12.85
CA GLY A 318 0.77 -16.02 -12.79
C GLY A 318 0.03 -16.50 -11.54
N GLY A 319 -0.55 -15.60 -10.73
CA GLY A 319 -1.30 -16.01 -9.54
C GLY A 319 -1.63 -14.94 -8.51
N VAL A 320 -2.06 -15.44 -7.35
CA VAL A 320 -2.34 -14.70 -6.12
C VAL A 320 -1.43 -15.23 -5.01
N VAL A 321 -0.94 -14.35 -4.15
CA VAL A 321 -0.04 -14.67 -3.05
C VAL A 321 -0.70 -14.27 -1.73
N VAL A 322 -0.60 -15.10 -0.70
CA VAL A 322 -1.27 -14.87 0.60
C VAL A 322 -0.27 -14.98 1.75
N TRP A 323 -0.28 -14.01 2.66
CA TRP A 323 0.46 -14.03 3.93
C TRP A 323 -0.48 -13.83 5.11
N SER A 324 -0.29 -14.55 6.22
CA SER A 324 -0.98 -14.26 7.46
C SER A 324 -0.36 -13.04 8.16
N LEU A 325 -1.19 -12.05 8.50
CA LEU A 325 -0.83 -10.96 9.42
C LEU A 325 -1.38 -11.21 10.84
N ALA A 326 -2.00 -12.37 11.12
CA ALA A 326 -2.62 -12.69 12.41
C ALA A 326 -1.60 -12.71 13.57
N ASP A 327 -0.37 -13.15 13.28
CA ASP A 327 0.75 -13.23 14.22
C ASP A 327 1.75 -12.05 14.08
N LEU A 328 1.46 -11.08 13.20
CA LEU A 328 2.27 -9.87 13.03
C LEU A 328 2.48 -9.17 14.39
N PRO A 329 3.73 -8.99 14.86
CA PRO A 329 3.98 -8.54 16.21
C PRO A 329 3.61 -7.07 16.37
N TYR A 330 2.90 -6.78 17.46
CA TYR A 330 2.67 -5.41 17.89
C TYR A 330 4.00 -4.69 18.18
N LYS A 331 4.19 -3.49 17.60
CA LYS A 331 5.35 -2.60 17.81
C LYS A 331 4.80 -1.19 18.04
N GLN A 332 5.14 -0.54 19.15
CA GLN A 332 4.66 0.80 19.50
C GLN A 332 5.63 1.91 19.05
N LYS A 333 6.92 1.62 19.05
CA LYS A 333 8.00 2.55 18.69
C LYS A 333 9.05 1.83 17.86
N GLU A 334 9.84 2.59 17.10
CA GLU A 334 10.99 2.03 16.38
C GLU A 334 11.94 1.33 17.35
N LYS A 335 12.09 1.81 18.60
CA LYS A 335 12.93 1.16 19.62
C LYS A 335 12.42 -0.18 20.16
N ASP A 336 11.22 -0.61 19.78
CA ASP A 336 10.74 -1.97 20.01
C ASP A 336 11.26 -2.93 18.90
N HIS A 337 11.82 -2.35 17.83
CA HIS A 337 12.72 -3.02 16.89
C HIS A 337 14.07 -3.29 17.58
N LEU A 338 14.65 -4.43 17.24
CA LEU A 338 15.83 -4.95 17.93
C LEU A 338 17.09 -4.09 17.80
N LEU A 339 17.09 -3.17 16.83
CA LEU A 339 18.26 -2.47 16.31
C LEU A 339 18.05 -0.96 16.16
N CYS A 340 17.36 -0.34 17.12
CA CYS A 340 17.34 1.11 17.23
C CYS A 340 18.73 1.64 17.60
N TRP A 341 19.39 2.17 16.58
CA TRP A 341 20.62 2.91 16.66
C TRP A 341 20.32 4.37 17.05
N ASP A 342 20.91 4.87 18.14
CA ASP A 342 20.88 6.30 18.45
C ASP A 342 21.89 7.00 17.52
N GLU A 343 21.43 7.50 16.37
CA GLU A 343 22.28 8.19 15.37
C GLU A 343 23.08 9.35 15.96
N LYS A 344 22.56 10.03 17.00
CA LYS A 344 23.24 11.17 17.65
C LYS A 344 24.37 10.72 18.55
N ARG A 345 24.32 9.50 19.06
CA ARG A 345 25.32 8.93 19.97
C ARG A 345 26.15 7.81 19.35
N MET A 346 25.80 7.35 18.15
CA MET A 346 26.39 6.20 17.45
C MET A 346 26.46 4.94 18.34
N VAL A 347 25.40 4.70 19.12
CA VAL A 347 25.30 3.52 20.01
C VAL A 347 23.90 2.93 20.02
N MET A 348 23.84 1.66 20.37
CA MET A 348 22.61 0.89 20.55
C MET A 348 22.07 1.04 21.97
N GLU A 349 20.75 1.06 22.14
CA GLU A 349 20.09 1.20 23.44
C GLU A 349 20.45 0.01 24.37
N PRO A 350 20.78 0.21 25.67
CA PRO A 350 21.36 -0.85 26.50
C PRO A 350 20.51 -2.11 26.72
N GLN A 351 19.18 -2.02 26.65
CA GLN A 351 18.27 -3.17 26.75
C GLN A 351 18.21 -3.98 25.45
N ALA A 352 18.66 -3.41 24.33
CA ALA A 352 18.67 -4.09 23.04
C ALA A 352 19.63 -5.28 23.01
N THR A 353 20.84 -5.19 23.59
CA THR A 353 21.84 -6.29 23.55
C THR A 353 21.35 -7.58 24.19
N SER A 354 20.59 -7.51 25.31
CA SER A 354 20.01 -8.69 25.96
C SER A 354 18.86 -9.27 25.12
N THR A 355 17.99 -8.40 24.59
CA THR A 355 16.89 -8.76 23.70
C THR A 355 17.39 -9.38 22.39
N LEU A 356 18.54 -8.92 21.88
CA LEU A 356 19.18 -9.40 20.65
C LEU A 356 19.67 -10.84 20.78
N ARG A 357 20.18 -11.23 21.95
CA ARG A 357 20.51 -12.64 22.22
C ARG A 357 19.26 -13.53 22.22
N ILE A 358 18.18 -13.09 22.89
CA ILE A 358 16.91 -13.84 22.95
C ILE A 358 16.28 -13.99 21.56
N ARG A 359 16.24 -12.93 20.73
CA ARG A 359 15.65 -13.01 19.38
C ARG A 359 16.60 -13.58 18.33
N GLY A 360 17.91 -13.49 18.50
CA GLY A 360 18.89 -14.24 17.71
C GLY A 360 18.71 -15.76 17.87
N GLN A 361 18.38 -16.23 19.08
CA GLN A 361 17.96 -17.62 19.31
C GLN A 361 16.60 -17.95 18.65
N ARG A 362 15.70 -16.97 18.48
CA ARG A 362 14.42 -17.15 17.77
C ARG A 362 14.55 -17.18 16.24
N LEU A 363 15.73 -16.93 15.67
CA LEU A 363 15.96 -17.17 14.24
C LEU A 363 15.97 -18.65 13.86
N MET A 364 16.04 -19.57 14.82
CA MET A 364 16.03 -21.01 14.50
C MET A 364 14.80 -21.37 13.65
N ASN A 365 15.04 -22.06 12.53
CA ASN A 365 14.05 -22.47 11.52
C ASN A 365 13.38 -21.31 10.75
N MET A 366 13.93 -20.10 10.81
CA MET A 366 13.42 -18.94 10.07
C MET A 366 13.91 -18.86 8.65
N THR A 367 13.02 -18.44 7.74
CA THR A 367 13.34 -17.99 6.40
C THR A 367 14.07 -16.64 6.43
N VAL A 368 15.22 -16.59 5.76
CA VAL A 368 16.10 -15.42 5.69
C VAL A 368 16.73 -15.31 4.30
N TRP A 369 17.12 -14.10 3.90
CA TRP A 369 18.05 -13.89 2.81
C TRP A 369 19.34 -13.26 3.29
N VAL A 370 20.29 -13.06 2.36
CA VAL A 370 21.54 -12.35 2.61
C VAL A 370 21.59 -11.09 1.75
N LYS A 371 22.12 -10.02 2.33
CA LYS A 371 22.28 -8.69 1.69
C LYS A 371 23.14 -8.73 0.43
N SER A 372 23.24 -7.59 -0.26
CA SER A 372 23.96 -7.45 -1.54
C SER A 372 25.34 -8.10 -1.53
N ALA A 373 25.77 -8.59 -2.70
CA ALA A 373 27.05 -9.29 -2.84
C ALA A 373 28.23 -8.45 -2.34
N ALA A 374 28.30 -7.18 -2.75
CA ALA A 374 29.34 -6.25 -2.33
C ALA A 374 29.38 -6.05 -0.79
N PHE A 375 28.24 -5.84 -0.15
CA PHE A 375 28.16 -5.66 1.30
C PHE A 375 28.55 -6.94 2.06
N THR A 376 28.11 -8.09 1.57
CA THR A 376 28.40 -9.40 2.17
C THR A 376 29.87 -9.76 2.03
N GLU A 377 30.48 -9.50 0.87
CA GLU A 377 31.91 -9.69 0.61
C GLU A 377 32.77 -8.77 1.49
N GLU A 378 32.39 -7.49 1.61
CA GLU A 378 33.03 -6.53 2.51
C GLU A 378 32.94 -6.97 3.97
N CYS A 379 31.77 -7.39 4.44
CA CYS A 379 31.59 -7.88 5.80
C CYS A 379 32.46 -9.11 6.07
N LEU A 380 32.47 -10.10 5.18
CA LEU A 380 33.27 -11.32 5.33
C LEU A 380 34.79 -11.10 5.18
N SER A 381 35.22 -10.00 4.57
CA SER A 381 36.64 -9.65 4.38
C SER A 381 37.18 -8.76 5.50
N SER A 382 36.46 -7.69 5.89
CA SER A 382 36.79 -6.85 7.05
C SER A 382 36.93 -7.67 8.33
N CYS A 383 35.96 -8.55 8.58
CA CYS A 383 35.94 -9.49 9.70
C CYS A 383 37.16 -10.45 9.79
N ARG A 384 37.95 -10.62 8.72
CA ARG A 384 39.20 -11.42 8.75
C ARG A 384 40.41 -10.63 9.23
N ILE A 385 40.37 -9.30 9.17
CA ILE A 385 41.47 -8.43 9.58
C ILE A 385 41.54 -8.38 11.10
N ASP A 386 40.38 -8.18 11.76
CA ASP A 386 40.26 -8.15 13.23
C ASP A 386 40.70 -9.47 13.88
N GLN A 387 40.44 -10.61 13.24
CA GLN A 387 40.87 -11.93 13.71
C GLN A 387 42.39 -12.14 13.61
N ARG A 388 43.09 -11.52 12.63
CA ARG A 388 44.56 -11.55 12.57
C ARG A 388 45.22 -10.64 13.61
N GLY A 389 44.59 -9.50 13.91
CA GLY A 389 45.07 -8.58 14.96
C GLY A 389 45.08 -9.21 16.36
N SER A 390 44.20 -10.19 16.61
CA SER A 390 44.09 -10.88 17.90
C SER A 390 44.98 -12.12 18.04
N SER A 391 45.81 -12.46 17.05
CA SER A 391 46.62 -13.69 17.04
C SER A 391 48.13 -13.43 16.89
N SER A 392 48.62 -12.28 17.35
CA SER A 392 50.05 -11.94 17.35
C SER A 392 50.77 -12.45 18.60
N TYR A 393 50.83 -13.77 18.76
CA TYR A 393 51.84 -14.42 19.59
C TYR A 393 52.59 -15.46 18.74
N GLU A 394 53.86 -15.13 18.50
CA GLU A 394 54.97 -15.99 18.06
C GLU A 394 54.72 -17.00 16.94
N ARG A 395 55.07 -16.58 15.72
CA ARG A 395 55.37 -17.48 14.61
C ARG A 395 56.69 -18.19 14.87
N GLY A 396 56.65 -19.34 15.53
CA GLY A 396 57.72 -20.34 15.46
C GLY A 396 57.72 -21.02 14.09
N GLU A 397 58.85 -21.02 13.40
CA GLU A 397 59.00 -21.71 12.12
C GLU A 397 59.04 -23.24 12.32
N SER A 398 58.17 -23.97 11.62
CA SER A 398 58.48 -25.35 11.23
C SER A 398 57.74 -25.71 9.94
N THR A 399 58.53 -25.98 8.89
CA THR A 399 58.05 -26.64 7.68
C THR A 399 57.80 -28.11 7.99
N ASN A 400 56.63 -28.65 7.64
CA ASN A 400 56.54 -29.90 6.87
C ASN A 400 55.11 -30.19 6.41
N ASN A 401 55.00 -30.69 5.18
CA ASN A 401 53.80 -31.36 4.71
C ASN A 401 53.75 -32.77 5.33
N HIS A 402 52.61 -33.18 5.87
CA HIS A 402 52.09 -34.54 5.68
C HIS A 402 50.61 -34.62 6.04
N ALA A 403 49.86 -35.43 5.28
CA ALA A 403 48.51 -35.83 5.62
C ALA A 403 48.56 -36.97 6.66
N GLY A 404 47.65 -36.95 7.63
CA GLY A 404 47.50 -38.02 8.61
C GLY A 404 46.41 -37.68 9.62
N GLU A 405 45.47 -38.61 9.82
CA GLU A 405 44.55 -38.55 10.95
C GLU A 405 45.35 -38.66 12.25
N SER A 406 45.11 -37.77 13.22
CA SER A 406 45.59 -37.96 14.58
C SER A 406 44.45 -37.79 15.58
N VAL A 407 44.10 -38.90 16.23
CA VAL A 407 43.20 -38.93 17.37
C VAL A 407 44.04 -38.63 18.62
N MET A 408 44.05 -37.38 19.06
CA MET A 408 44.55 -37.03 20.39
C MET A 408 43.56 -37.55 21.44
N ARG A 409 44.05 -38.42 22.34
CA ARG A 409 43.38 -38.74 23.61
C ARG A 409 44.07 -37.94 24.71
N ASP A 410 43.32 -37.09 25.41
CA ASP A 410 43.78 -36.52 26.67
C ASP A 410 43.60 -37.52 27.83
N ALA A 411 44.45 -37.37 28.85
CA ALA A 411 44.67 -38.36 29.91
C ALA A 411 43.65 -38.35 31.06
N ASP A 412 42.48 -37.73 30.88
CA ASP A 412 41.44 -37.70 31.91
C ASP A 412 40.06 -37.98 31.30
N GLY A 413 39.41 -39.06 31.74
CA GLY A 413 38.38 -39.82 30.99
C GLY A 413 37.01 -39.17 30.82
N SER A 414 36.91 -37.84 30.83
CA SER A 414 35.66 -37.11 30.68
C SER A 414 35.34 -36.80 29.21
N ARG A 415 34.21 -37.31 28.71
CA ARG A 415 33.67 -36.91 27.41
C ARG A 415 33.11 -35.49 27.50
N LYS A 416 33.86 -34.48 27.05
CA LYS A 416 33.26 -33.21 26.65
C LYS A 416 32.39 -33.43 25.39
N PRO A 417 31.20 -32.81 25.29
CA PRO A 417 30.40 -32.90 24.09
C PRO A 417 31.11 -32.18 22.92
N PRO A 418 30.88 -32.58 21.66
CA PRO A 418 31.60 -32.07 20.49
C PRO A 418 31.09 -30.69 20.04
N PHE A 419 31.28 -29.68 20.88
CA PHE A 419 30.93 -28.29 20.59
C PHE A 419 32.08 -27.35 20.93
N HIS A 420 33.06 -27.27 20.01
CA HIS A 420 33.94 -26.10 19.95
C HIS A 420 33.12 -24.91 19.45
N THR A 421 32.98 -23.88 20.29
CA THR A 421 32.24 -22.64 19.99
C THR A 421 32.99 -21.67 19.08
N ASP A 422 33.78 -22.18 18.13
CA ASP A 422 34.51 -21.41 17.13
C ASP A 422 33.77 -21.44 15.79
N ALA A 423 32.59 -20.83 15.75
CA ALA A 423 31.77 -20.72 14.54
C ALA A 423 32.40 -19.76 13.52
N ARG A 424 33.43 -20.22 12.80
CA ARG A 424 34.09 -19.46 11.73
C ARG A 424 33.12 -19.21 10.57
N TRP A 425 32.96 -17.93 10.20
CA TRP A 425 32.17 -17.58 9.02
C TRP A 425 32.73 -18.23 7.75
N SER A 426 31.84 -18.51 6.81
CA SER A 426 32.20 -19.00 5.49
C SER A 426 32.99 -17.94 4.75
N SER A 427 34.14 -18.32 4.18
CA SER A 427 34.87 -17.48 3.24
C SER A 427 33.94 -17.05 2.10
N TRP A 428 34.00 -15.79 1.67
CA TRP A 428 33.31 -15.38 0.44
C TRP A 428 33.70 -16.29 -0.73
N LYS A 429 32.71 -16.61 -1.58
CA LYS A 429 32.87 -17.38 -2.81
C LYS A 429 32.00 -16.70 -3.87
N PRO A 430 32.44 -16.58 -5.14
CA PRO A 430 31.65 -15.93 -6.18
C PRO A 430 30.23 -16.50 -6.33
N LYS A 431 30.08 -17.82 -6.11
CA LYS A 431 28.79 -18.51 -6.12
C LYS A 431 27.79 -18.01 -5.06
N TYR A 432 28.24 -17.34 -4.00
CA TYR A 432 27.33 -16.71 -3.04
C TYR A 432 26.74 -15.43 -3.65
N GLY A 433 27.55 -14.66 -4.38
CA GLY A 433 27.11 -13.51 -5.16
C GLY A 433 26.10 -13.85 -6.25
N THR A 434 26.25 -15.00 -6.91
CA THR A 434 25.38 -15.41 -8.03
C THR A 434 24.15 -16.22 -7.63
N HIS A 435 24.04 -16.68 -6.37
CA HIS A 435 22.93 -17.56 -5.95
C HIS A 435 22.18 -17.11 -4.70
N VAL A 436 22.78 -16.38 -3.75
CA VAL A 436 22.10 -16.09 -2.45
C VAL A 436 22.18 -14.64 -1.99
N ALA A 437 23.27 -13.94 -2.31
CA ALA A 437 23.44 -12.54 -1.92
C ALA A 437 22.50 -11.63 -2.72
N GLY A 438 22.08 -10.52 -2.12
CA GLY A 438 21.00 -9.69 -2.64
C GLY A 438 19.66 -10.43 -2.66
N GLY A 439 19.47 -11.43 -1.79
CA GLY A 439 18.28 -12.28 -1.76
C GLY A 439 17.90 -12.89 -3.10
N LEU A 440 18.88 -13.45 -3.82
CA LEU A 440 18.65 -14.28 -5.01
C LEU A 440 18.05 -15.66 -4.66
N ASP A 441 18.16 -16.07 -3.39
CA ASP A 441 17.54 -17.27 -2.82
C ASP A 441 17.19 -16.99 -1.34
N VAL A 442 16.24 -17.75 -0.80
CA VAL A 442 15.85 -17.69 0.61
C VAL A 442 16.32 -18.96 1.30
N GLY A 443 17.19 -18.77 2.28
CA GLY A 443 17.68 -19.85 3.12
C GLY A 443 16.90 -19.99 4.41
N VAL A 444 17.04 -21.13 5.06
CA VAL A 444 16.51 -21.39 6.40
C VAL A 444 17.66 -21.40 7.39
N VAL A 445 17.54 -20.62 8.47
CA VAL A 445 18.52 -20.64 9.57
C VAL A 445 18.37 -21.94 10.34
N SER A 446 19.48 -22.65 10.50
CA SER A 446 19.54 -23.90 11.27
C SER A 446 19.26 -23.67 12.76
N ASN A 447 18.90 -24.73 13.47
CA ASN A 447 18.58 -24.78 14.89
C ASN A 447 19.74 -24.42 15.85
N VAL A 448 20.86 -23.86 15.38
CA VAL A 448 22.05 -23.51 16.17
C VAL A 448 22.62 -22.14 15.76
N VAL A 449 21.95 -21.04 16.15
CA VAL A 449 22.52 -19.70 16.00
C VAL A 449 23.62 -19.48 17.04
N CYS A 450 24.84 -19.22 16.59
CA CYS A 450 26.01 -19.08 17.45
C CYS A 450 26.14 -17.63 17.94
N MET A 451 25.94 -17.41 19.24
CA MET A 451 26.09 -16.10 19.89
C MET A 451 27.37 -16.08 20.74
N PRO A 452 28.17 -15.00 20.72
CA PRO A 452 29.36 -14.90 21.58
C PRO A 452 28.99 -14.92 23.08
N SER A 453 29.87 -15.56 23.85
CA SER A 453 29.78 -15.66 25.32
C SER A 453 30.23 -14.37 26.00
N LEU A 454 29.65 -14.07 27.16
CA LEU A 454 29.95 -12.87 27.96
C LEU A 454 31.05 -13.09 29.02
N ASN A 455 31.73 -14.23 29.00
CA ASN A 455 32.68 -14.61 30.06
C ASN A 455 34.05 -13.97 29.81
N GLY A 456 34.18 -12.70 30.21
CA GLY A 456 35.46 -11.98 30.30
C GLY A 456 35.23 -10.58 30.86
N ASP A 457 36.05 -10.15 31.83
CA ASP A 457 35.81 -9.00 32.70
C ASP A 457 35.91 -7.60 32.03
N ASN A 458 35.92 -7.53 30.71
CA ASN A 458 35.96 -6.28 29.94
C ASN A 458 34.57 -5.92 29.40
N LEU A 459 33.71 -5.40 30.28
CA LEU A 459 32.31 -5.05 30.02
C LEU A 459 32.12 -3.86 29.04
N ASP A 460 33.12 -2.98 28.90
CA ASP A 460 32.91 -1.65 28.34
C ASP A 460 33.05 -1.53 26.81
N GLU A 461 33.77 -2.44 26.12
CA GLU A 461 33.94 -2.39 24.65
C GLU A 461 33.30 -3.57 23.90
N ARG A 462 33.16 -4.76 24.52
CA ARG A 462 32.55 -5.94 23.89
C ARG A 462 31.03 -6.04 24.08
N GLY A 463 30.42 -5.07 24.79
CA GLY A 463 28.99 -5.01 25.07
C GLY A 463 28.12 -4.39 23.97
N SER A 464 28.72 -3.80 22.92
CA SER A 464 27.95 -3.12 21.87
C SER A 464 27.17 -4.12 20.99
N ALA A 465 25.93 -3.79 20.66
CA ALA A 465 25.13 -4.66 19.80
C ALA A 465 25.69 -4.74 18.37
N GLU A 466 26.46 -3.74 17.89
CA GLU A 466 27.23 -3.87 16.65
C GLU A 466 28.29 -4.99 16.74
N SER A 467 29.07 -5.04 17.83
CA SER A 467 30.02 -6.12 18.07
C SER A 467 29.30 -7.47 18.12
N LEU A 468 28.16 -7.55 18.81
CA LEU A 468 27.33 -8.75 18.89
C LEU A 468 26.80 -9.21 17.51
N LEU A 469 26.38 -8.29 16.65
CA LEU A 469 25.87 -8.58 15.30
C LEU A 469 26.95 -9.01 14.31
N ARG A 470 28.13 -8.39 14.41
CA ARG A 470 29.30 -8.80 13.62
C ARG A 470 29.79 -10.17 14.08
N ALA A 471 29.91 -10.38 15.39
CA ALA A 471 30.46 -11.61 16.01
C ALA A 471 29.53 -12.83 15.92
N ALA A 472 28.21 -12.64 16.04
CA ALA A 472 27.26 -13.75 16.00
C ALA A 472 27.13 -14.35 14.60
N CYS A 473 26.88 -15.66 14.51
CA CYS A 473 26.82 -16.40 13.26
C CYS A 473 25.51 -17.16 13.08
N ALA A 474 24.85 -16.95 11.94
CA ALA A 474 23.74 -17.76 11.46
C ALA A 474 24.28 -18.84 10.50
N PRO A 475 24.12 -20.14 10.83
CA PRO A 475 24.20 -21.20 9.84
C PRO A 475 22.91 -21.20 9.01
N ILE A 476 23.02 -21.04 7.69
CA ILE A 476 21.88 -20.94 6.77
C ILE A 476 21.96 -22.03 5.71
N ILE A 477 20.87 -22.74 5.49
CA ILE A 477 20.70 -23.73 4.43
C ILE A 477 19.94 -23.07 3.29
N PHE A 478 20.56 -22.94 2.12
CA PHE A 478 19.92 -22.39 0.91
C PHE A 478 19.56 -23.52 -0.06
N PRO A 479 18.35 -23.56 -0.64
CA PRO A 479 17.99 -24.52 -1.69
C PRO A 479 19.00 -24.54 -2.86
N SER A 480 19.52 -23.37 -3.26
CA SER A 480 20.53 -23.24 -4.32
C SER A 480 21.94 -23.71 -3.91
N LEU A 481 22.28 -23.63 -2.62
CA LEU A 481 23.59 -24.03 -2.09
C LEU A 481 23.44 -25.26 -1.19
N LYS A 482 23.76 -26.43 -1.75
CA LYS A 482 23.68 -27.76 -1.12
C LYS A 482 24.49 -27.97 0.19
N ASN A 483 25.07 -26.91 0.77
CA ASN A 483 25.84 -26.91 2.01
C ASN A 483 25.34 -25.80 2.94
N ILE A 484 25.43 -26.01 4.26
CA ILE A 484 25.23 -24.94 5.25
C ILE A 484 26.27 -23.83 5.03
N VAL A 485 25.83 -22.59 4.86
CA VAL A 485 26.69 -21.40 4.77
C VAL A 485 26.59 -20.60 6.05
N HIS A 486 27.73 -20.23 6.60
CA HIS A 486 27.84 -19.55 7.90
C HIS A 486 28.08 -18.07 7.66
N PHE A 487 27.05 -17.25 7.85
CA PHE A 487 27.12 -15.80 7.66
C PHE A 487 27.11 -15.07 9.02
N PRO A 488 27.78 -13.91 9.15
CA PRO A 488 27.61 -13.05 10.32
C PRO A 488 26.18 -12.53 10.37
N LEU A 489 25.59 -12.41 11.56
CA LEU A 489 24.20 -11.99 11.71
C LEU A 489 23.91 -10.67 10.98
N TRP A 490 24.85 -9.73 11.02
CA TRP A 490 24.78 -8.42 10.35
C TRP A 490 24.48 -8.44 8.84
N VAL A 491 24.68 -9.55 8.11
CA VAL A 491 24.34 -9.65 6.67
C VAL A 491 23.04 -10.40 6.38
N VAL A 492 22.34 -10.87 7.42
CA VAL A 492 21.19 -11.78 7.33
C VAL A 492 19.91 -11.02 7.64
N GLU A 493 18.96 -11.02 6.71
CA GLU A 493 17.67 -10.35 6.89
C GLU A 493 16.54 -11.39 6.81
N PRO A 494 15.61 -11.40 7.77
CA PRO A 494 14.58 -12.40 7.82
C PRO A 494 13.38 -11.99 6.95
N VAL A 495 12.79 -12.97 6.26
CA VAL A 495 11.84 -12.75 5.17
C VAL A 495 10.60 -13.61 5.39
N PHE A 496 9.42 -13.04 5.18
CA PHE A 496 8.16 -13.79 5.22
C PHE A 496 7.89 -14.44 3.87
N ALA A 497 8.05 -15.76 3.80
CA ALA A 497 7.53 -16.57 2.70
C ALA A 497 5.98 -16.57 2.75
N PRO A 498 5.31 -16.68 1.58
CA PRO A 498 3.86 -16.76 1.54
C PRO A 498 3.33 -18.10 2.04
N MET A 499 2.11 -18.11 2.55
CA MET A 499 1.40 -19.34 2.95
C MET A 499 1.19 -20.26 1.75
N ARG A 500 0.80 -19.69 0.60
CA ARG A 500 0.64 -20.38 -0.68
C ARG A 500 0.71 -19.37 -1.83
N ILE A 501 1.04 -19.88 -3.01
CA ILE A 501 0.87 -19.17 -4.29
C ILE A 501 -0.24 -19.90 -5.05
N LEU A 502 -1.32 -19.20 -5.36
CA LEU A 502 -2.50 -19.72 -6.03
C LEU A 502 -2.35 -19.43 -7.52
N SER A 503 -2.24 -20.46 -8.36
CA SER A 503 -1.86 -20.25 -9.76
C SER A 503 -3.01 -19.74 -10.63
N LEU A 504 -2.71 -18.68 -11.39
CA LEU A 504 -3.46 -18.21 -12.55
C LEU A 504 -2.53 -18.32 -13.76
N THR A 505 -2.34 -19.54 -14.26
CA THR A 505 -1.38 -19.85 -15.35
C THR A 505 -1.56 -18.92 -16.55
N GLY A 506 -0.54 -18.12 -16.84
CA GLY A 506 -0.49 -17.22 -17.99
C GLY A 506 -1.21 -15.88 -17.83
N SER A 507 -1.73 -15.54 -16.64
CA SER A 507 -2.42 -14.27 -16.38
C SER A 507 -1.74 -13.46 -15.27
N ILE A 508 -1.68 -12.13 -15.44
CA ILE A 508 -1.24 -11.18 -14.42
C ILE A 508 -2.46 -10.76 -13.59
N CYS A 509 -2.44 -10.97 -12.27
CA CYS A 509 -3.55 -10.58 -11.38
C CYS A 509 -3.49 -9.08 -11.04
N THR A 510 -4.14 -8.27 -11.87
CA THR A 510 -4.13 -6.80 -11.80
C THR A 510 -5.23 -6.18 -10.94
N ALA A 511 -6.32 -6.92 -10.69
CA ALA A 511 -7.43 -6.48 -9.86
C ALA A 511 -7.76 -7.53 -8.79
N LEU A 512 -8.03 -7.07 -7.58
CA LEU A 512 -8.26 -7.89 -6.40
C LEU A 512 -9.33 -7.22 -5.52
N LEU A 513 -10.29 -7.98 -5.04
CA LEU A 513 -11.36 -7.52 -4.16
C LEU A 513 -11.68 -8.59 -3.13
N VAL A 514 -11.72 -8.22 -1.84
CA VAL A 514 -12.31 -9.05 -0.78
C VAL A 514 -13.82 -8.76 -0.77
N LEU A 515 -14.65 -9.81 -0.72
CA LEU A 515 -16.09 -9.67 -0.55
C LEU A 515 -16.49 -9.91 0.92
N VAL A 516 -17.65 -9.39 1.29
CA VAL A 516 -18.28 -9.59 2.60
C VAL A 516 -19.49 -10.52 2.41
N PRO A 517 -19.66 -11.58 3.25
CA PRO A 517 -18.85 -11.94 4.41
C PRO A 517 -17.47 -12.52 4.07
N SER A 518 -16.58 -12.52 5.07
CA SER A 518 -15.14 -12.84 4.93
C SER A 518 -14.85 -14.22 4.33
N GLY A 519 -13.59 -14.40 3.89
CA GLY A 519 -13.15 -15.64 3.26
C GLY A 519 -13.51 -15.76 1.78
N ARG A 520 -14.00 -14.68 1.15
CA ARG A 520 -14.27 -14.59 -0.29
C ARG A 520 -13.36 -13.56 -0.94
N VAL A 521 -12.68 -13.96 -2.02
CA VAL A 521 -11.82 -13.08 -2.81
C VAL A 521 -12.19 -13.22 -4.28
N VAL A 522 -12.31 -12.10 -4.97
CA VAL A 522 -12.45 -12.05 -6.43
C VAL A 522 -11.19 -11.45 -7.04
N THR A 523 -10.71 -12.07 -8.11
CA THR A 523 -9.56 -11.60 -8.87
C THR A 523 -9.88 -11.42 -10.35
N GLY A 524 -9.32 -10.38 -10.94
CA GLY A 524 -9.31 -10.12 -12.37
C GLY A 524 -7.89 -9.91 -12.87
N GLY A 525 -7.60 -10.37 -14.09
CA GLY A 525 -6.26 -10.30 -14.65
C GLY A 525 -6.19 -10.02 -16.14
N SER A 526 -4.99 -10.18 -16.70
CA SER A 526 -4.69 -9.95 -18.13
C SER A 526 -5.37 -10.94 -19.09
N ASP A 527 -5.95 -12.02 -18.58
CA ASP A 527 -6.81 -12.96 -19.30
C ASP A 527 -8.29 -12.53 -19.34
N GLY A 528 -8.66 -11.43 -18.68
CA GLY A 528 -10.03 -10.90 -18.65
C GLY A 528 -11.03 -11.72 -17.85
N VAL A 529 -10.57 -12.81 -17.24
CA VAL A 529 -11.39 -13.75 -16.47
C VAL A 529 -11.61 -13.21 -15.06
N VAL A 530 -12.84 -13.28 -14.58
CA VAL A 530 -13.18 -13.04 -13.18
C VAL A 530 -13.17 -14.39 -12.46
N THR A 531 -12.34 -14.53 -11.42
CA THR A 531 -12.24 -15.78 -10.63
C THR A 531 -12.64 -15.51 -9.19
N LEU A 532 -13.57 -16.32 -8.66
CA LEU A 532 -13.95 -16.37 -7.25
C LEU A 532 -13.12 -17.43 -6.52
N TRP A 533 -12.58 -17.03 -5.37
CA TRP A 533 -11.82 -17.87 -4.46
C TRP A 533 -12.51 -17.91 -3.10
N LEU A 534 -12.57 -19.10 -2.50
CA LEU A 534 -13.10 -19.31 -1.15
C LEU A 534 -11.99 -19.76 -0.21
N TRP A 535 -12.04 -19.33 1.04
CA TRP A 535 -11.17 -19.83 2.09
C TRP A 535 -11.57 -21.25 2.50
N ASP A 536 -10.66 -22.20 2.25
CA ASP A 536 -10.73 -23.56 2.76
C ASP A 536 -10.02 -23.62 4.13
N VAL A 537 -10.79 -23.95 5.16
CA VAL A 537 -10.33 -24.07 6.54
C VAL A 537 -9.42 -25.31 6.72
N ALA A 538 -9.65 -26.40 5.97
CA ALA A 538 -8.87 -27.62 6.08
C ALA A 538 -7.48 -27.48 5.44
N GLU A 539 -7.41 -26.87 4.26
CA GLU A 539 -6.16 -26.57 3.55
C GLU A 539 -5.47 -25.27 4.03
N ALA A 540 -6.10 -24.53 4.95
CA ALA A 540 -5.68 -23.21 5.44
C ALA A 540 -5.26 -22.26 4.31
N THR A 541 -6.06 -22.23 3.23
CA THR A 541 -5.74 -21.48 2.01
C THR A 541 -7.00 -21.09 1.24
N TYR A 542 -6.86 -20.17 0.30
CA TYR A 542 -7.89 -19.94 -0.71
C TYR A 542 -7.85 -21.01 -1.80
N VAL A 543 -9.01 -21.62 -2.09
CA VAL A 543 -9.24 -22.55 -3.19
C VAL A 543 -10.01 -21.87 -4.32
N ARG A 544 -9.72 -22.25 -5.56
CA ARG A 544 -10.38 -21.69 -6.75
C ARG A 544 -11.78 -22.27 -6.85
N ALA A 545 -12.80 -21.47 -6.55
CA ALA A 545 -14.18 -21.95 -6.49
C ALA A 545 -14.89 -21.83 -7.83
N ILE A 546 -14.91 -20.63 -8.44
CA ILE A 546 -15.60 -20.39 -9.71
C ILE A 546 -14.75 -19.53 -10.64
N VAL A 547 -14.89 -19.78 -11.93
CA VAL A 547 -14.21 -19.06 -13.02
C VAL A 547 -15.27 -18.58 -13.99
N SER A 548 -15.28 -17.29 -14.34
CA SER A 548 -16.21 -16.77 -15.35
C SER A 548 -16.01 -17.50 -16.68
N GLU A 549 -17.10 -17.90 -17.32
CA GLU A 549 -17.04 -18.55 -18.64
C GLU A 549 -16.45 -17.58 -19.68
N ARG A 550 -15.80 -18.11 -20.72
CA ARG A 550 -15.20 -17.28 -21.79
C ARG A 550 -16.14 -16.25 -22.43
N PRO A 551 -17.45 -16.51 -22.66
CA PRO A 551 -18.39 -15.49 -23.16
C PRO A 551 -18.66 -14.36 -22.15
N GLN A 552 -18.40 -14.59 -20.87
CA GLN A 552 -18.58 -13.63 -19.78
C GLN A 552 -17.28 -12.90 -19.41
N SER A 553 -16.11 -13.45 -19.77
CA SER A 553 -14.80 -12.79 -19.64
C SER A 553 -14.69 -11.49 -20.44
N HIS A 554 -13.82 -10.57 -20.02
CA HIS A 554 -13.43 -9.42 -20.83
C HIS A 554 -12.58 -9.85 -22.02
N SER A 555 -12.60 -9.11 -23.13
CA SER A 555 -11.77 -9.43 -24.31
C SER A 555 -10.32 -8.93 -24.19
N GLY A 556 -9.83 -8.79 -22.96
CA GLY A 556 -8.58 -8.13 -22.59
C GLY A 556 -8.48 -8.02 -21.06
N LEU A 557 -7.61 -7.15 -20.57
CA LEU A 557 -7.30 -6.94 -19.16
C LEU A 557 -8.53 -6.56 -18.31
N CYS A 558 -8.82 -7.35 -17.27
CA CYS A 558 -9.73 -6.93 -16.20
C CYS A 558 -8.99 -5.95 -15.26
N ARG A 559 -9.25 -4.65 -15.44
CA ARG A 559 -8.47 -3.55 -14.85
C ARG A 559 -8.86 -3.21 -13.42
N CYS A 560 -10.14 -3.26 -13.11
CA CYS A 560 -10.68 -2.90 -11.80
C CYS A 560 -11.75 -3.88 -11.34
N LEU A 561 -11.81 -4.09 -10.03
CA LEU A 561 -12.91 -4.72 -9.31
C LEU A 561 -13.35 -3.77 -8.22
N THR A 562 -14.66 -3.51 -8.09
CA THR A 562 -15.20 -2.60 -7.07
C THR A 562 -16.45 -3.18 -6.44
N ALA A 563 -16.52 -3.25 -5.12
CA ALA A 563 -17.73 -3.68 -4.40
C ALA A 563 -18.85 -2.67 -4.64
N LEU A 564 -20.02 -3.12 -5.07
CA LEU A 564 -21.16 -2.25 -5.36
C LEU A 564 -22.16 -2.21 -4.19
N ARG A 565 -22.40 -3.35 -3.57
CA ARG A 565 -23.34 -3.52 -2.46
C ARG A 565 -23.01 -4.79 -1.71
N GLU A 566 -23.15 -4.73 -0.39
CA GLU A 566 -23.03 -5.90 0.47
C GLU A 566 -24.39 -6.63 0.64
N PRO A 567 -24.38 -7.96 0.79
CA PRO A 567 -23.23 -8.85 0.56
C PRO A 567 -22.99 -9.10 -0.94
N ASP A 568 -21.78 -9.52 -1.30
CA ASP A 568 -21.43 -10.20 -2.58
C ASP A 568 -21.74 -9.55 -3.95
N ILE A 569 -22.21 -8.30 -4.04
CA ILE A 569 -22.46 -7.64 -5.33
C ILE A 569 -21.29 -6.71 -5.68
N PHE A 570 -20.66 -6.94 -6.83
CA PHE A 570 -19.51 -6.17 -7.29
C PHE A 570 -19.52 -5.94 -8.81
N THR A 571 -18.64 -5.07 -9.29
CA THR A 571 -18.43 -4.84 -10.73
C THR A 571 -16.99 -5.12 -11.16
N SER A 572 -16.81 -5.63 -12.38
CA SER A 572 -15.52 -5.70 -13.08
C SER A 572 -15.51 -4.78 -14.29
N CYS A 573 -14.35 -4.19 -14.59
CA CYS A 573 -14.16 -3.26 -15.70
C CYS A 573 -13.01 -3.72 -16.61
N GLY A 574 -13.25 -3.80 -17.92
CA GLY A 574 -12.23 -4.16 -18.90
C GLY A 574 -11.46 -2.96 -19.47
N TYR A 575 -10.14 -3.10 -19.59
CA TYR A 575 -9.26 -2.03 -20.08
C TYR A 575 -9.39 -1.80 -21.58
N GLU A 576 -9.50 -2.85 -22.41
CA GLU A 576 -9.58 -2.72 -23.87
C GLU A 576 -11.01 -2.76 -24.41
N ASP A 577 -11.90 -3.50 -23.73
CA ASP A 577 -13.28 -3.72 -24.21
C ASP A 577 -14.26 -2.61 -23.80
N GLY A 578 -13.93 -1.82 -22.77
CA GLY A 578 -14.81 -0.76 -22.27
C GLY A 578 -16.06 -1.28 -21.56
N ILE A 579 -16.17 -2.59 -21.36
CA ILE A 579 -17.34 -3.23 -20.78
C ILE A 579 -17.20 -3.19 -19.25
N ILE A 580 -18.28 -2.79 -18.61
CA ILE A 580 -18.49 -2.87 -17.18
C ILE A 580 -19.51 -3.99 -16.95
N LYS A 581 -19.16 -4.94 -16.07
CA LYS A 581 -19.96 -6.12 -15.76
C LYS A 581 -20.29 -6.13 -14.29
N GLU A 582 -21.53 -6.44 -13.96
CA GLU A 582 -22.01 -6.57 -12.60
C GLU A 582 -22.26 -8.04 -12.27
N TRP A 583 -21.68 -8.46 -11.15
CA TRP A 583 -21.64 -9.83 -10.71
C TRP A 583 -22.32 -9.95 -9.35
N HIS A 584 -23.13 -10.98 -9.21
CA HIS A 584 -23.72 -11.41 -7.95
C HIS A 584 -23.16 -12.80 -7.61
N VAL A 585 -22.70 -13.01 -6.38
CA VAL A 585 -22.47 -14.36 -5.86
C VAL A 585 -23.71 -14.80 -5.08
N TYR A 586 -24.14 -16.03 -5.27
CA TYR A 586 -25.20 -16.68 -4.50
C TYR A 586 -24.67 -17.99 -3.91
N ASP A 587 -25.09 -18.33 -2.69
CA ASP A 587 -24.69 -19.57 -2.00
C ASP A 587 -25.69 -20.72 -2.18
N GLU A 588 -26.96 -20.39 -2.44
CA GLU A 588 -28.07 -21.35 -2.55
C GLU A 588 -28.72 -21.30 -3.94
N PRO A 589 -29.13 -22.45 -4.52
CA PRO A 589 -29.03 -23.81 -3.96
C PRO A 589 -27.62 -24.41 -4.06
N GLU A 590 -26.76 -23.85 -4.90
CA GLU A 590 -25.34 -24.16 -5.03
C GLU A 590 -24.57 -22.84 -5.19
N LEU A 591 -23.29 -22.81 -4.80
CA LEU A 591 -22.44 -21.64 -4.99
C LEU A 591 -22.33 -21.30 -6.48
N LEU A 592 -22.82 -20.13 -6.88
CA LEU A 592 -22.74 -19.65 -8.25
C LEU A 592 -22.39 -18.16 -8.31
N ILE A 593 -21.62 -17.78 -9.33
CA ILE A 593 -21.43 -16.38 -9.72
C ILE A 593 -22.23 -16.11 -11.00
N ARG A 594 -23.03 -15.04 -11.00
CA ARG A 594 -23.86 -14.68 -12.14
C ARG A 594 -23.54 -13.28 -12.63
N LEU A 595 -23.30 -13.18 -13.93
CA LEU A 595 -23.32 -11.91 -14.66
C LEU A 595 -24.79 -11.45 -14.78
N GLU A 596 -25.23 -10.53 -13.93
CA GLU A 596 -26.60 -10.01 -13.97
C GLU A 596 -26.76 -8.91 -15.02
N ARG A 597 -25.74 -8.05 -15.17
CA ARG A 597 -25.78 -6.89 -16.07
C ARG A 597 -24.42 -6.64 -16.71
N SER A 598 -24.43 -6.20 -17.96
CA SER A 598 -23.27 -5.64 -18.63
C SER A 598 -23.65 -4.36 -19.37
N PHE A 599 -22.74 -3.40 -19.42
CA PHE A 599 -22.90 -2.15 -20.16
C PHE A 599 -21.53 -1.64 -20.64
N ALA A 600 -21.50 -1.03 -21.83
CA ALA A 600 -20.26 -0.47 -22.38
C ALA A 600 -20.17 1.02 -22.08
N LEU A 601 -18.95 1.49 -21.80
CA LEU A 601 -18.64 2.92 -21.83
C LEU A 601 -18.76 3.42 -23.28
N GLN A 602 -19.39 4.57 -23.49
CA GLN A 602 -19.52 5.20 -24.81
C GLN A 602 -18.72 6.51 -24.84
N SER A 603 -17.78 6.62 -25.77
CA SER A 603 -17.04 7.87 -25.99
C SER A 603 -17.97 8.93 -26.58
N GLU A 604 -17.91 10.15 -26.05
CA GLU A 604 -18.73 11.29 -26.51
C GLU A 604 -18.48 11.66 -27.98
N SER A 605 -17.33 11.25 -28.52
CA SER A 605 -16.99 11.39 -29.95
C SER A 605 -17.99 10.69 -30.89
N SER A 606 -18.69 9.65 -30.41
CA SER A 606 -19.65 8.87 -31.20
C SER A 606 -21.02 9.56 -31.42
N GLY A 607 -21.30 10.65 -30.70
CA GLY A 607 -22.61 11.32 -30.66
C GLY A 607 -23.06 12.05 -31.95
N LYS A 608 -22.48 11.76 -33.11
CA LYS A 608 -22.79 12.41 -34.40
C LYS A 608 -23.01 11.45 -35.58
N SER A 609 -23.57 10.26 -35.35
CA SER A 609 -24.16 9.46 -36.42
C SER A 609 -25.33 8.61 -35.95
N SER A 610 -26.54 9.20 -35.92
CA SER A 610 -27.79 8.48 -35.65
C SER A 610 -28.28 7.72 -36.89
N THR A 611 -27.54 6.70 -37.30
CA THR A 611 -27.95 5.67 -38.26
C THR A 611 -27.19 4.41 -37.95
N TRP A 612 -27.91 3.31 -37.69
CA TRP A 612 -27.32 1.97 -37.63
C TRP A 612 -27.19 1.40 -39.05
N PRO A 613 -26.00 0.92 -39.44
CA PRO A 613 -25.89 -0.18 -40.39
C PRO A 613 -25.34 -1.42 -39.69
N ALA A 614 -25.81 -2.59 -40.12
CA ALA A 614 -25.16 -3.85 -39.76
C ALA A 614 -23.73 -3.92 -40.36
N GLU A 615 -22.88 -4.76 -39.77
CA GLU A 615 -21.49 -5.03 -40.20
C GLU A 615 -20.49 -3.87 -40.08
N GLN A 616 -20.05 -3.57 -38.85
CA GLN A 616 -18.81 -2.82 -38.63
C GLN A 616 -17.59 -3.74 -38.49
N LYS A 617 -16.65 -3.61 -39.42
CA LYS A 617 -15.27 -4.12 -39.26
C LYS A 617 -14.54 -3.28 -38.20
N GLN A 618 -13.67 -3.94 -37.44
CA GLN A 618 -12.87 -3.32 -36.37
C GLN A 618 -11.88 -2.28 -36.90
N GLN A 619 -12.01 -1.03 -36.44
CA GLN A 619 -10.98 0.02 -36.38
C GLN A 619 -11.43 1.03 -35.30
N SER A 620 -11.11 0.84 -34.01
CA SER A 620 -9.81 1.07 -33.35
C SER A 620 -9.52 2.53 -32.93
N PHE A 621 -10.43 3.11 -32.15
CA PHE A 621 -10.07 4.02 -31.04
C PHE A 621 -10.84 3.52 -29.81
N GLY A 622 -10.12 2.96 -28.84
CA GLY A 622 -10.71 2.13 -27.79
C GLY A 622 -11.37 2.94 -26.67
N VAL A 623 -12.63 2.65 -26.35
CA VAL A 623 -13.34 3.26 -25.21
C VAL A 623 -13.13 2.41 -23.95
N GLY A 624 -11.86 2.16 -23.64
CA GLY A 624 -11.44 1.32 -22.52
C GLY A 624 -11.79 1.89 -21.15
N VAL A 625 -11.69 1.10 -20.06
CA VAL A 625 -11.75 1.64 -18.68
C VAL A 625 -10.35 1.74 -18.07
N SER A 626 -9.93 2.96 -17.76
CA SER A 626 -8.64 3.27 -17.12
C SER A 626 -8.63 2.94 -15.62
N CYS A 627 -9.64 3.45 -14.92
CA CYS A 627 -9.88 3.18 -13.50
C CYS A 627 -11.36 3.35 -13.14
N ALA A 628 -11.78 2.70 -12.04
CA ALA A 628 -13.12 2.83 -11.49
C ALA A 628 -13.07 2.80 -9.95
N VAL A 629 -14.00 3.52 -9.30
CA VAL A 629 -14.25 3.44 -7.86
C VAL A 629 -15.76 3.46 -7.62
N SER A 630 -16.23 2.76 -6.60
CA SER A 630 -17.63 2.72 -6.19
C SER A 630 -17.82 3.37 -4.83
N PHE A 631 -19.05 3.72 -4.50
CA PHE A 631 -19.46 4.04 -3.13
C PHE A 631 -20.67 3.20 -2.74
N PRO A 632 -20.47 2.07 -2.02
CA PRO A 632 -21.52 1.07 -1.81
C PRO A 632 -22.78 1.60 -1.15
N ALA A 633 -22.63 2.49 -0.16
CA ALA A 633 -23.75 3.03 0.61
C ALA A 633 -24.74 3.89 -0.21
N PHE A 634 -24.38 4.28 -1.45
CA PHE A 634 -25.28 4.96 -2.40
C PHE A 634 -25.48 4.18 -3.71
N CYS A 635 -24.93 2.96 -3.83
CA CYS A 635 -24.84 2.19 -5.08
C CYS A 635 -24.38 3.05 -6.27
N ALA A 636 -23.36 3.89 -6.02
CA ALA A 636 -22.75 4.76 -7.01
C ALA A 636 -21.50 4.11 -7.60
N LEU A 637 -21.28 4.30 -8.90
CA LEU A 637 -20.09 3.85 -9.61
C LEU A 637 -19.52 5.00 -10.44
N PHE A 638 -18.24 5.25 -10.27
CA PHE A 638 -17.49 6.30 -10.95
C PHE A 638 -16.43 5.64 -11.84
N VAL A 639 -16.43 5.97 -13.13
CA VAL A 639 -15.58 5.32 -14.13
C VAL A 639 -14.87 6.36 -14.99
N VAL A 640 -13.60 6.12 -15.29
CA VAL A 640 -12.78 6.94 -16.19
C VAL A 640 -12.35 6.08 -17.35
N GLY A 641 -12.55 6.54 -18.58
CA GLY A 641 -12.09 5.81 -19.76
C GLY A 641 -10.58 5.92 -19.99
N VAL A 642 -10.04 5.04 -20.84
CA VAL A 642 -8.63 5.11 -21.27
C VAL A 642 -8.40 6.41 -22.03
N ASP A 643 -7.30 7.09 -21.68
CA ASP A 643 -6.93 8.43 -22.15
C ASP A 643 -7.97 9.55 -21.89
N GLU A 644 -8.96 9.30 -21.03
CA GLU A 644 -9.95 10.30 -20.63
C GLU A 644 -9.51 11.12 -19.40
N CYS A 645 -10.07 12.34 -19.31
CA CYS A 645 -9.85 13.30 -18.23
C CYS A 645 -11.15 13.69 -17.51
N HIS A 646 -12.20 12.89 -17.70
CA HIS A 646 -13.53 13.10 -17.13
C HIS A 646 -14.02 11.84 -16.40
N ILE A 647 -14.82 12.03 -15.34
CA ILE A 647 -15.44 10.92 -14.61
C ILE A 647 -16.87 10.73 -15.11
N ASN A 648 -17.15 9.55 -15.62
CA ASN A 648 -18.48 9.05 -15.93
C ASN A 648 -19.13 8.54 -14.65
N THR A 649 -20.18 9.22 -14.19
CA THR A 649 -20.91 8.84 -12.99
C THR A 649 -22.14 8.03 -13.33
N PHE A 650 -22.23 6.83 -12.77
CA PHE A 650 -23.36 5.93 -12.85
C PHE A 650 -24.02 5.79 -11.48
N GLY A 651 -25.35 5.68 -11.48
CA GLY A 651 -26.10 5.29 -10.29
C GLY A 651 -27.19 4.29 -10.65
N LEU A 652 -27.58 3.45 -9.70
CA LEU A 652 -28.80 2.68 -9.83
C LEU A 652 -30.00 3.65 -9.91
N LEU A 653 -30.83 3.55 -10.95
CA LEU A 653 -32.20 4.05 -10.86
C LEU A 653 -32.95 3.22 -9.83
N GLU A 654 -33.67 3.93 -8.95
CA GLU A 654 -34.74 3.38 -8.13
C GLU A 654 -35.71 2.59 -9.02
N VAL A 655 -35.98 1.34 -8.65
CA VAL A 655 -36.99 0.53 -9.34
C VAL A 655 -38.35 1.04 -8.86
N LEU A 656 -39.15 1.56 -9.79
CA LEU A 656 -40.52 2.03 -9.54
C LEU A 656 -41.28 1.04 -8.64
N GLY A 657 -41.63 1.48 -7.43
CA GLY A 657 -42.33 0.68 -6.42
C GLY A 657 -41.54 0.40 -5.14
N CYS A 658 -40.21 0.53 -5.15
CA CYS A 658 -39.42 0.54 -3.91
C CYS A 658 -39.47 1.93 -3.26
N LYS A 659 -39.77 2.01 -1.96
CA LYS A 659 -39.51 3.24 -1.19
C LYS A 659 -38.03 3.25 -0.78
N PRO A 660 -37.33 4.39 -0.85
CA PRO A 660 -36.02 4.52 -0.22
C PRO A 660 -36.17 4.39 1.30
N PRO A 661 -35.10 4.04 2.04
CA PRO A 661 -35.14 4.08 3.50
C PRO A 661 -35.54 5.49 3.99
N PRO A 662 -36.23 5.63 5.13
CA PRO A 662 -36.85 6.92 5.53
C PRO A 662 -35.86 8.08 5.68
N ASP A 663 -34.60 7.76 5.88
CA ASP A 663 -33.45 8.64 6.04
C ASP A 663 -32.70 8.88 4.72
N TYR A 664 -33.32 8.72 3.54
CA TYR A 664 -32.70 8.98 2.23
C TYR A 664 -33.59 9.83 1.31
N ILE A 665 -33.00 10.84 0.68
CA ILE A 665 -33.65 11.71 -0.33
C ILE A 665 -32.95 11.61 -1.68
N PHE A 666 -33.69 11.79 -2.77
CA PHE A 666 -33.12 12.02 -4.09
C PHE A 666 -33.02 13.53 -4.33
N ASP A 667 -31.81 14.06 -4.52
CA ASP A 667 -31.54 15.51 -4.62
C ASP A 667 -31.65 16.08 -6.05
N GLY A 668 -32.09 15.25 -7.02
CA GLY A 668 -32.10 15.56 -8.45
C GLY A 668 -30.87 15.07 -9.22
N TYR A 669 -29.78 14.71 -8.53
CA TYR A 669 -28.51 14.25 -9.10
C TYR A 669 -28.06 12.89 -8.52
N LYS A 670 -28.39 12.60 -7.26
CA LYS A 670 -28.13 11.31 -6.60
C LYS A 670 -29.04 11.06 -5.39
N THR A 671 -28.90 9.86 -4.82
CA THR A 671 -29.57 9.45 -3.59
C THR A 671 -28.63 9.74 -2.42
N VAL A 672 -29.08 10.55 -1.46
CA VAL A 672 -28.30 11.08 -0.33
C VAL A 672 -28.95 10.68 0.98
N ARG A 673 -28.17 10.26 1.96
CA ARG A 673 -28.68 10.00 3.32
C ARG A 673 -28.91 11.32 4.07
N VAL A 674 -30.12 11.54 4.53
CA VAL A 674 -30.46 12.59 5.51
C VAL A 674 -30.11 12.07 6.89
N VAL A 675 -29.03 12.61 7.49
CA VAL A 675 -28.77 12.37 8.91
C VAL A 675 -29.85 13.09 9.72
N PRO A 676 -30.60 12.41 10.61
CA PRO A 676 -31.58 13.08 11.45
C PRO A 676 -30.88 14.09 12.36
N SER A 677 -31.33 15.35 12.33
CA SER A 677 -30.87 16.37 13.26
C SER A 677 -31.31 16.00 14.67
N SER A 678 -30.39 15.50 15.50
CA SER A 678 -30.65 15.09 16.88
C SER A 678 -30.77 16.29 17.84
N HIS A 679 -31.63 17.24 17.53
CA HIS A 679 -32.06 18.32 18.41
C HIS A 679 -33.49 18.76 18.09
N ASP A 680 -34.46 18.10 18.74
CA ASP A 680 -35.76 18.72 19.04
C ASP A 680 -36.33 18.13 20.35
N THR A 681 -35.60 18.41 21.44
CA THR A 681 -36.11 18.26 22.81
C THR A 681 -36.23 19.65 23.42
N HIS A 682 -37.38 20.29 23.24
CA HIS A 682 -38.13 21.03 24.29
C HIS A 682 -39.37 21.73 23.69
N GLY A 683 -40.55 21.12 23.89
CA GLY A 683 -41.83 21.59 23.36
C GLY A 683 -42.99 21.49 24.36
N ILE A 684 -42.72 21.79 25.63
CA ILE A 684 -43.65 22.13 26.73
C ILE A 684 -45.03 21.43 26.71
N ASP A 685 -45.16 20.39 27.53
CA ASP A 685 -46.45 20.02 28.11
C ASP A 685 -46.94 21.13 29.05
N LYS A 686 -47.96 21.86 28.63
CA LYS A 686 -49.01 22.39 29.52
C LYS A 686 -50.33 22.39 28.76
N TRP A 687 -51.32 21.69 29.31
CA TRP A 687 -52.69 22.15 29.62
C TRP A 687 -53.46 20.92 30.14
N GLY A 688 -53.50 20.71 31.47
CA GLY A 688 -53.96 19.42 32.02
C GLY A 688 -54.20 19.34 33.54
N LYS A 689 -54.53 20.47 34.20
CA LYS A 689 -54.68 20.69 35.66
C LYS A 689 -53.39 20.78 36.47
#